data_AF-A0A535RBH1-F1
#
_entry.id   AF-A0A535RBH1-F1
#
_cell.length_a   1.000
_cell.length_b   1.000
_cell.length_c   1.000
_cell.angle_alpha   90.00
_cell.angle_beta   90.00
_cell.angle_gamma   90.00
#
_symmetry.space_group_name_H-M   'P 1'
#
loop_
_entity.id
_entity.type
_entity.pdbx_description
1 polymer ?
#
loop_
_entity_poly.entity_id
_entity_poly.type
_entity_poly.pdbx_seq_one_letter_code
_entity_poly.pdbx_strand_id
1 'polypeptide(L)'
;MTGKGIGPIAAALGRRGRMTAVEEFLDADRRALAERVAEIFRWIFLVVLLILNNFGGVRFAGAQLFVNAILLAWAAANLVITILLSRGLKPGPQFGLVTMVGDILAGAALVYFSNGLTSPYILALFLAIIASAVRFGLYFSVLCAVAVSFIYLFVGGTAPSLQDFTVHPQVGLEALGRVFLFLVVALVTGLIGEELIRERRLAISRAAQAEALQQMSSALAYSLDVNDLFEVVLQQAVRITRAESGALILNTGGRLQLAAYHGRGGRSDKAAMAKGDALIERVMETGEAIHIKGDNHPYHELLGIQPPLSVIVAPIPVQGRVAAVIRLSHYSQSDAFSDQQFFLVNALAGSASGPLANSLRYERKTREAITDGLTGLLNHREFRHRLDLEFSRYRRRGTPFSVMLIDLDHFKSVNDSMGHHHGDEILKSAGDLVRRTTRDNDLTARYGGDEIVVLLPDTDQDQARSAAERMVAAVRRNQIPATPARDLTFSIGVGTCPGDASSADEVLMAADQALYFAKRSGRDCSASASQLTRSFLDDPKSLLNEIAESGPQMVVAIARAMDKLDPAGDGHSSRISFFAEALVKKLGRPEGEAELVRSAALLHESGRALFAGGAHLDRNWQTDHPMMDEDVVRRGRFLPELVEILRHHHENWDGGGSPDGLRGHDIPLLARILGVAEAFEAMTRDGATLLEAVDRLTEGSGGAYDPQVVEAMAALVGEGERLAAILRTPPLRVQRALEPAAKS
;
A
#
# COMPACT_ATOMS: atom_id res chain seq x y z
N MET A 1 31.18 -26.09 -5.85
CA MET A 1 32.39 -25.61 -5.15
C MET A 1 32.34 -24.09 -5.00
N THR A 2 31.93 -23.70 -3.79
CA THR A 2 32.05 -22.42 -3.09
C THR A 2 32.97 -21.33 -3.68
N GLY A 3 32.36 -20.25 -4.21
CA GLY A 3 32.38 -18.90 -3.62
C GLY A 3 33.68 -18.17 -3.22
N LYS A 4 34.89 -18.70 -3.43
CA LYS A 4 36.12 -18.08 -2.89
C LYS A 4 37.19 -17.63 -3.90
N GLY A 5 36.92 -17.65 -5.20
CA GLY A 5 37.97 -17.36 -6.21
C GLY A 5 38.07 -15.93 -6.74
N ILE A 6 36.97 -15.15 -6.73
CA ILE A 6 36.89 -13.90 -7.54
C ILE A 6 36.93 -12.63 -6.67
N GLY A 7 36.65 -12.75 -5.37
CA GLY A 7 36.46 -11.63 -4.44
C GLY A 7 37.65 -10.66 -4.29
N PRO A 8 38.91 -11.11 -4.12
CA PRO A 8 39.99 -10.18 -3.78
C PRO A 8 40.60 -9.44 -4.99
N ILE A 9 40.54 -10.02 -6.19
CA ILE A 9 41.19 -9.45 -7.40
C ILE A 9 40.25 -8.50 -8.14
N ALA A 10 38.94 -8.77 -8.13
CA ALA A 10 37.93 -7.94 -8.81
C ALA A 10 37.69 -6.57 -8.15
N ALA A 11 38.06 -6.40 -6.87
CA ALA A 11 37.86 -5.16 -6.12
C ALA A 11 38.85 -4.04 -6.52
N ALA A 12 40.02 -4.38 -7.07
CA ALA A 12 41.09 -3.42 -7.40
C ALA A 12 41.10 -2.95 -8.87
N LEU A 13 40.27 -3.53 -9.76
CA LEU A 13 40.32 -3.28 -11.21
C LEU A 13 39.10 -2.48 -11.70
N GLY A 14 39.35 -1.51 -12.59
CA GLY A 14 38.32 -0.73 -13.28
C GLY A 14 37.41 -1.58 -14.18
N ARG A 15 36.30 -1.00 -14.70
CA ARG A 15 35.22 -1.70 -15.41
C ARG A 15 35.69 -2.61 -16.57
N ARG A 16 36.69 -2.15 -17.35
CA ARG A 16 37.33 -2.96 -18.41
C ARG A 16 38.10 -4.15 -17.84
N GLY A 17 38.90 -3.92 -16.79
CA GLY A 17 39.70 -4.96 -16.12
C GLY A 17 38.87 -6.06 -15.46
N ARG A 18 37.67 -5.72 -14.97
CA ARG A 18 36.71 -6.70 -14.42
C ARG A 18 36.07 -7.59 -15.48
N MET A 19 35.68 -7.04 -16.65
CA MET A 19 35.15 -7.86 -17.74
C MET A 19 36.20 -8.80 -18.30
N THR A 20 37.42 -8.32 -18.54
CA THR A 20 38.52 -9.15 -19.05
C THR A 20 38.89 -10.26 -18.06
N ALA A 21 38.90 -10.00 -16.75
CA ALA A 21 39.20 -11.01 -15.74
C ALA A 21 38.11 -12.10 -15.62
N VAL A 22 36.84 -11.74 -15.84
CA VAL A 22 35.72 -12.69 -15.85
C VAL A 22 35.73 -13.54 -17.11
N GLU A 23 35.95 -12.93 -18.27
CA GLU A 23 36.12 -13.66 -19.55
C GLU A 23 37.31 -14.63 -19.48
N GLU A 24 38.44 -14.19 -18.93
CA GLU A 24 39.64 -15.01 -18.76
C GLU A 24 39.41 -16.18 -17.78
N PHE A 25 38.63 -15.96 -16.72
CA PHE A 25 38.24 -17.01 -15.78
C PHE A 25 37.31 -18.05 -16.43
N LEU A 26 36.29 -17.59 -17.17
CA LEU A 26 35.36 -18.47 -17.88
C LEU A 26 36.06 -19.29 -18.97
N ASP A 27 37.02 -18.69 -19.67
CA ASP A 27 37.82 -19.38 -20.67
C ASP A 27 38.79 -20.39 -20.04
N ALA A 28 39.35 -20.11 -18.87
CA ALA A 28 40.18 -21.05 -18.14
C ALA A 28 39.37 -22.28 -17.66
N ASP A 29 38.15 -22.07 -17.18
CA ASP A 29 37.27 -23.16 -16.74
C ASP A 29 36.82 -24.03 -17.92
N ARG A 30 36.51 -23.40 -19.07
CA ARG A 30 36.22 -24.10 -20.32
C ARG A 30 37.40 -24.96 -20.78
N ARG A 31 38.62 -24.44 -20.74
CA ARG A 31 39.83 -25.19 -21.09
C ARG A 31 40.04 -26.39 -20.15
N ALA A 32 39.86 -26.19 -18.84
CA ALA A 32 39.96 -27.27 -17.86
C ALA A 32 38.93 -28.37 -18.10
N LEU A 33 37.69 -28.01 -18.45
CA LEU A 33 36.65 -28.97 -18.81
C LEU A 33 37.01 -29.74 -20.08
N ALA A 34 37.46 -29.05 -21.13
CA ALA A 34 37.88 -29.67 -22.38
C ALA A 34 39.02 -30.68 -22.17
N GLU A 35 39.99 -30.36 -21.31
CA GLU A 35 41.06 -31.30 -20.95
C GLU A 35 40.55 -32.54 -20.22
N ARG A 36 39.63 -32.39 -19.26
CA ARG A 36 39.01 -33.54 -18.57
C ARG A 36 38.24 -34.45 -19.53
N VAL A 37 37.51 -33.86 -20.49
CA VAL A 37 36.80 -34.64 -21.51
C VAL A 37 37.78 -35.39 -22.40
N ALA A 38 38.85 -34.73 -22.85
CA ALA A 38 39.90 -35.38 -23.65
C ALA A 38 40.64 -36.49 -22.88
N GLU A 39 40.82 -36.33 -21.57
CA GLU A 39 41.38 -37.34 -20.68
C GLU A 39 40.51 -38.61 -20.62
N ILE A 40 39.18 -38.46 -20.53
CA ILE A 40 38.25 -39.59 -20.58
C ILE A 40 38.41 -40.36 -21.90
N PHE A 41 38.48 -39.64 -23.02
CA PHE A 41 38.70 -40.28 -24.32
C PHE A 41 40.05 -41.00 -24.41
N ARG A 42 41.14 -40.43 -23.85
CA ARG A 42 42.45 -41.09 -23.79
C ARG A 42 42.39 -42.43 -23.09
N TRP A 43 41.75 -42.51 -21.93
CA TRP A 43 41.60 -43.76 -21.19
C TRP A 43 40.74 -44.79 -21.95
N ILE A 44 39.63 -44.35 -22.56
CA ILE A 44 38.78 -45.22 -23.38
C ILE A 44 39.59 -45.81 -24.56
N PHE A 45 40.28 -44.97 -25.31
CA PHE A 45 41.09 -45.42 -26.44
C PHE A 45 42.25 -46.32 -26.00
N LEU A 46 42.92 -46.00 -24.89
CA LEU A 46 43.97 -46.85 -24.34
C LEU A 46 43.46 -48.27 -24.02
N VAL A 47 42.29 -48.39 -23.42
CA VAL A 47 41.65 -49.70 -23.16
C VAL A 47 41.37 -50.44 -24.47
N VAL A 48 40.78 -49.75 -25.46
CA VAL A 48 40.50 -50.34 -26.79
C VAL A 48 41.79 -50.82 -27.47
N LEU A 49 42.84 -50.01 -27.45
CA LEU A 49 44.13 -50.35 -28.06
C LEU A 49 44.84 -51.48 -27.32
N LEU A 50 44.69 -51.57 -25.99
CA LEU A 50 45.20 -52.69 -25.21
C LEU A 50 44.47 -54.00 -25.56
N ILE A 51 43.15 -53.96 -25.76
CA ILE A 51 42.37 -55.12 -26.21
C ILE A 51 42.84 -55.53 -27.62
N LEU A 52 42.97 -54.59 -28.54
CA LEU A 52 43.49 -54.88 -29.89
C LEU A 52 44.90 -55.47 -29.86
N ASN A 53 45.75 -55.03 -28.93
CA ASN A 53 47.09 -55.58 -28.77
C ASN A 53 47.11 -57.03 -28.28
N ASN A 54 46.20 -57.40 -27.39
CA ASN A 54 46.14 -58.76 -26.85
C ASN A 54 45.37 -59.74 -27.75
N PHE A 55 44.38 -59.26 -28.51
CA PHE A 55 43.48 -60.12 -29.31
C PHE A 55 43.63 -59.96 -30.84
N GLY A 56 44.25 -58.88 -31.32
CA GLY A 56 44.26 -58.48 -32.74
C GLY A 56 45.44 -58.98 -33.58
N GLY A 57 46.38 -59.75 -33.02
CA GLY A 57 47.34 -60.52 -33.79
C GLY A 57 48.49 -59.73 -34.45
N VAL A 58 49.25 -58.92 -33.71
CA VAL A 58 50.60 -58.53 -34.15
C VAL A 58 51.49 -59.78 -34.07
N ARG A 59 51.76 -60.45 -35.20
CA ARG A 59 52.39 -61.80 -35.23
C ARG A 59 53.92 -61.81 -35.24
N PHE A 60 54.58 -60.66 -35.18
CA PHE A 60 56.04 -60.55 -35.17
C PHE A 60 56.55 -60.18 -33.77
N ALA A 61 57.34 -61.06 -33.15
CA ALA A 61 57.79 -60.92 -31.76
C ALA A 61 58.52 -59.59 -31.46
N GLY A 62 59.28 -59.05 -32.43
CA GLY A 62 59.97 -57.77 -32.28
C GLY A 62 59.04 -56.54 -32.27
N ALA A 63 58.01 -56.53 -33.12
CA ALA A 63 57.06 -55.42 -33.22
C ALA A 63 56.18 -55.28 -31.97
N GLN A 64 55.78 -56.40 -31.37
CA GLN A 64 54.93 -56.42 -30.18
C GLN A 64 55.60 -55.79 -28.96
N LEU A 65 56.92 -55.95 -28.81
CA LEU A 65 57.68 -55.31 -27.73
C LEU A 65 57.64 -53.78 -27.82
N PHE A 66 57.84 -53.22 -29.02
CA PHE A 66 57.78 -51.78 -29.24
C PHE A 66 56.37 -51.22 -29.03
N VAL A 67 55.34 -51.92 -29.53
CA VAL A 67 53.93 -51.52 -29.32
C VAL A 67 53.57 -51.51 -27.83
N ASN A 68 53.96 -52.55 -27.08
CA ASN A 68 53.76 -52.61 -25.63
C ASN A 68 54.46 -51.46 -24.90
N ALA A 69 55.70 -51.16 -25.28
CA ALA A 69 56.47 -50.06 -24.68
C ALA A 69 55.81 -48.70 -24.94
N ILE A 70 55.30 -48.47 -26.16
CA ILE A 70 54.60 -47.21 -26.52
C ILE A 70 53.28 -47.09 -25.76
N LEU A 71 52.47 -48.15 -25.70
CA LEU A 71 51.21 -48.15 -24.94
C LEU A 71 51.45 -47.88 -23.45
N LEU A 72 52.48 -48.50 -22.86
CA LEU A 72 52.85 -48.27 -21.46
C LEU A 72 53.33 -46.83 -21.22
N ALA A 73 54.19 -46.30 -22.09
CA ALA A 73 54.67 -44.92 -22.00
C ALA A 73 53.53 -43.91 -22.12
N TRP A 74 52.60 -44.16 -23.05
CA TRP A 74 51.43 -43.31 -23.24
C TRP A 74 50.44 -43.41 -22.07
N ALA A 75 50.25 -44.60 -21.51
CA ALA A 75 49.48 -44.79 -20.26
C ALA A 75 50.09 -44.03 -19.09
N ALA A 76 51.41 -44.08 -18.93
CA ALA A 76 52.12 -43.34 -17.88
C ALA A 76 51.98 -41.82 -18.07
N ALA A 77 52.10 -41.31 -19.31
CA ALA A 77 51.88 -39.90 -19.62
C ALA A 77 50.44 -39.47 -19.28
N ASN A 78 49.44 -40.30 -19.62
CA ASN A 78 48.04 -40.04 -19.30
C ASN A 78 47.78 -40.03 -17.79
N LEU A 79 48.41 -40.94 -17.03
CA LEU A 79 48.33 -40.95 -15.57
C LEU A 79 48.93 -39.68 -14.96
N VAL A 80 50.07 -39.20 -15.47
CA VAL A 80 50.66 -37.93 -15.03
C VAL A 80 49.71 -36.76 -15.29
N ILE A 81 49.12 -36.68 -16.49
CA ILE A 81 48.14 -35.65 -16.85
C ILE A 81 46.93 -35.71 -15.90
N THR A 82 46.41 -36.90 -15.63
CA THR A 82 45.29 -37.16 -14.68
C THR A 82 45.63 -36.63 -13.28
N ILE A 83 46.84 -36.92 -12.78
CA ILE A 83 47.30 -36.44 -11.46
C ILE A 83 47.43 -34.91 -11.45
N LEU A 84 47.94 -34.31 -12.52
CA LEU A 84 48.09 -32.86 -12.61
C LEU A 84 46.73 -32.14 -12.61
N LEU A 85 45.77 -32.62 -13.41
CA LEU A 85 44.43 -32.04 -13.50
C LEU A 85 43.62 -32.26 -12.21
N SER A 86 43.76 -33.41 -11.55
CA SER A 86 43.11 -33.68 -10.26
C SER A 86 43.69 -32.85 -9.10
N ARG A 87 44.99 -32.49 -9.15
CA ARG A 87 45.63 -31.56 -8.21
C ARG A 87 45.30 -30.09 -8.46
N GLY A 88 44.41 -29.80 -9.41
CA GLY A 88 43.90 -28.44 -9.64
C GLY A 88 44.80 -27.59 -10.53
N LEU A 89 45.70 -28.18 -11.32
CA LEU A 89 46.42 -27.46 -12.38
C LEU A 89 45.39 -26.81 -13.32
N LYS A 90 45.54 -25.51 -13.57
CA LYS A 90 44.73 -24.79 -14.56
C LYS A 90 45.45 -24.82 -15.91
N PRO A 91 45.01 -25.64 -16.87
CA PRO A 91 45.73 -25.80 -18.13
C PRO A 91 45.65 -24.53 -18.98
N GLY A 92 46.81 -24.02 -19.38
CA GLY A 92 46.93 -23.00 -20.41
C GLY A 92 46.73 -23.57 -21.83
N PRO A 93 46.64 -22.72 -22.87
CA PRO A 93 46.49 -23.18 -24.25
C PRO A 93 47.66 -24.06 -24.71
N GLN A 94 48.87 -23.78 -24.21
CA GLN A 94 50.07 -24.56 -24.48
C GLN A 94 49.98 -26.00 -23.96
N PHE A 95 49.29 -26.23 -22.83
CA PHE A 95 49.13 -27.56 -22.25
C PHE A 95 48.32 -28.48 -23.18
N GLY A 96 47.20 -27.99 -23.70
CA GLY A 96 46.38 -28.75 -24.65
C GLY A 96 47.12 -29.07 -25.94
N LEU A 97 47.94 -28.14 -26.44
CA LEU A 97 48.73 -28.34 -27.66
C LEU A 97 49.81 -29.41 -27.45
N VAL A 98 50.57 -29.33 -26.34
CA VAL A 98 51.60 -30.33 -26.01
C VAL A 98 51.01 -31.73 -25.91
N THR A 99 49.88 -31.86 -25.23
CA THR A 99 49.28 -33.18 -25.01
C THR A 99 48.63 -33.73 -26.30
N MET A 100 48.09 -32.86 -27.17
CA MET A 100 47.61 -33.24 -28.50
C MET A 100 48.75 -33.74 -29.40
N VAL A 101 49.88 -33.03 -29.42
CA VAL A 101 51.08 -33.46 -30.18
C VAL A 101 51.56 -34.81 -29.64
N GLY A 102 51.56 -35.01 -28.32
CA GLY A 102 51.86 -36.29 -27.70
C GLY A 102 50.96 -37.43 -28.19
N ASP A 103 49.64 -37.20 -28.27
CA ASP A 103 48.68 -38.19 -28.79
C ASP A 103 48.94 -38.53 -30.27
N ILE A 104 49.23 -37.52 -31.11
CA ILE A 104 49.56 -37.72 -32.52
C ILE A 104 50.84 -38.55 -32.66
N LEU A 105 51.89 -38.21 -31.90
CA LEU A 105 53.17 -38.92 -31.95
C LEU A 105 53.04 -40.37 -31.46
N ALA A 106 52.31 -40.60 -30.37
CA ALA A 106 52.05 -41.94 -29.86
C ALA A 106 51.26 -42.77 -30.88
N GLY A 107 50.19 -42.21 -31.46
CA GLY A 107 49.39 -42.88 -32.49
C GLY A 107 50.21 -43.17 -33.76
N ALA A 108 51.02 -42.23 -34.22
CA ALA A 108 51.89 -42.41 -35.38
C ALA A 108 52.95 -43.50 -35.13
N ALA A 109 53.58 -43.50 -33.95
CA ALA A 109 54.55 -44.52 -33.58
C ALA A 109 53.89 -45.92 -33.50
N LEU A 110 52.70 -46.02 -32.91
CA LEU A 110 51.95 -47.27 -32.91
C LEU A 110 51.72 -47.76 -34.34
N VAL A 111 51.21 -46.92 -35.23
CA VAL A 111 50.98 -47.26 -36.65
C VAL A 111 52.28 -47.72 -37.33
N TYR A 112 53.39 -47.00 -37.15
CA TYR A 112 54.69 -47.33 -37.73
C TYR A 112 55.15 -48.75 -37.37
N PHE A 113 55.16 -49.05 -36.07
CA PHE A 113 55.68 -50.33 -35.57
C PHE A 113 54.70 -51.50 -35.72
N SER A 114 53.47 -51.25 -36.19
CA SER A 114 52.41 -52.27 -36.29
C SER A 114 51.84 -52.40 -37.70
N ASN A 115 52.73 -52.49 -38.69
CA ASN A 115 52.40 -52.77 -40.10
C ASN A 115 51.77 -51.58 -40.88
N GLY A 116 52.09 -50.36 -40.48
CA GLY A 116 51.90 -49.15 -41.27
C GLY A 116 50.44 -48.93 -41.69
N LEU A 117 50.19 -48.76 -42.99
CA LEU A 117 48.84 -48.51 -43.54
C LEU A 117 47.81 -49.60 -43.20
N THR A 118 48.21 -50.80 -42.78
CA THR A 118 47.26 -51.86 -42.38
C THR A 118 47.11 -52.02 -40.88
N SER A 119 47.77 -51.15 -40.10
CA SER A 119 47.79 -51.22 -38.64
C SER A 119 46.39 -51.14 -38.01
N PRO A 120 46.05 -52.04 -37.06
CA PRO A 120 44.82 -51.93 -36.28
C PRO A 120 44.85 -50.76 -35.28
N TYR A 121 46.02 -50.16 -35.01
CA TYR A 121 46.19 -49.05 -34.07
C TYR A 121 45.90 -47.68 -34.67
N ILE A 122 45.43 -47.62 -35.92
CA ILE A 122 44.98 -46.37 -36.55
C ILE A 122 43.92 -45.63 -35.72
N LEU A 123 43.15 -46.35 -34.90
CA LEU A 123 42.20 -45.79 -33.94
C LEU A 123 42.85 -44.74 -33.02
N ALA A 124 44.12 -44.91 -32.65
CA ALA A 124 44.85 -43.93 -31.82
C ALA A 124 44.92 -42.54 -32.47
N LEU A 125 44.95 -42.46 -33.80
CA LEU A 125 45.01 -41.20 -34.53
C LEU A 125 43.67 -40.45 -34.53
N PHE A 126 42.54 -41.17 -34.44
CA PHE A 126 41.22 -40.54 -34.31
C PHE A 126 41.06 -39.79 -32.98
N LEU A 127 41.68 -40.28 -31.90
CA LEU A 127 41.66 -39.61 -30.61
C LEU A 127 42.23 -38.19 -30.70
N ALA A 128 43.35 -37.98 -31.41
CA ALA A 128 43.95 -36.67 -31.57
C ALA A 128 43.01 -35.68 -32.29
N ILE A 129 42.24 -36.17 -33.26
CA ILE A 129 41.25 -35.38 -34.00
C ILE A 129 40.07 -35.01 -33.09
N ILE A 130 39.50 -36.01 -32.41
CA ILE A 130 38.35 -35.82 -31.48
C ILE A 130 38.75 -34.88 -30.34
N ALA A 131 39.92 -35.09 -29.74
CA ALA A 131 40.42 -34.25 -28.66
C ALA A 131 40.70 -32.81 -29.14
N SER A 132 41.22 -32.64 -30.37
CA SER A 132 41.41 -31.31 -30.98
C SER A 132 40.07 -30.57 -31.15
N ALA A 133 39.02 -31.26 -31.62
CA ALA A 133 37.68 -30.68 -31.77
C ALA A 133 37.13 -30.16 -30.43
N VAL A 134 37.25 -30.96 -29.37
CA VAL A 134 36.78 -30.59 -28.02
C VAL A 134 37.57 -29.40 -27.45
N ARG A 135 38.89 -29.36 -27.67
CA ARG A 135 39.78 -28.33 -27.11
C ARG A 135 39.74 -27.00 -27.86
N PHE A 136 39.81 -27.07 -29.19
CA PHE A 136 40.14 -25.94 -30.05
C PHE A 136 39.07 -25.64 -31.10
N GLY A 137 38.03 -26.47 -31.20
CA GLY A 137 36.91 -26.27 -32.12
C GLY A 137 37.15 -26.80 -33.53
N LEU A 138 36.22 -26.51 -34.43
CA LEU A 138 36.15 -27.11 -35.76
C LEU A 138 37.41 -26.87 -36.59
N TYR A 139 37.86 -25.63 -36.70
CA TYR A 139 39.01 -25.26 -37.52
C TYR A 139 40.27 -26.07 -37.17
N PHE A 140 40.58 -26.16 -35.87
CA PHE A 140 41.74 -26.91 -35.39
C PHE A 140 41.57 -28.44 -35.51
N SER A 141 40.34 -28.95 -35.41
CA SER A 141 40.08 -30.38 -35.65
C SER A 141 40.34 -30.78 -37.09
N VAL A 142 39.93 -29.94 -38.05
CA VAL A 142 40.18 -30.15 -39.48
C VAL A 142 41.67 -30.04 -39.79
N LEU A 143 42.35 -29.03 -39.24
CA LEU A 143 43.81 -28.89 -39.38
C LEU A 143 44.54 -30.11 -38.79
N CYS A 144 44.12 -30.58 -37.62
CA CYS A 144 44.65 -31.78 -36.99
C CYS A 144 44.41 -33.02 -37.88
N ALA A 145 43.22 -33.18 -38.47
CA ALA A 145 42.93 -34.28 -39.36
C ALA A 145 43.77 -34.27 -40.64
N VAL A 146 44.05 -33.10 -41.22
CA VAL A 146 44.97 -32.98 -42.37
C VAL A 146 46.39 -33.38 -41.96
N ALA A 147 46.88 -32.89 -40.81
CA ALA A 147 48.19 -33.25 -40.30
C ALA A 147 48.31 -34.75 -40.00
N VAL A 148 47.30 -35.32 -39.32
CA VAL A 148 47.19 -36.75 -39.02
C VAL A 148 47.11 -37.57 -40.32
N SER A 149 46.38 -37.10 -41.33
CA SER A 149 46.31 -37.76 -42.64
C SER A 149 47.66 -37.78 -43.35
N PHE A 150 48.38 -36.66 -43.34
CA PHE A 150 49.73 -36.58 -43.90
C PHE A 150 50.70 -37.52 -43.16
N ILE A 151 50.69 -37.48 -41.82
CA ILE A 151 51.51 -38.36 -40.99
C ILE A 151 51.13 -39.82 -41.24
N TYR A 152 49.85 -40.16 -41.33
CA TYR A 152 49.39 -41.52 -41.59
C TYR A 152 49.88 -42.05 -42.95
N LEU A 153 49.82 -41.23 -44.01
CA LEU A 153 50.31 -41.60 -45.33
C LEU A 153 51.84 -41.74 -45.35
N PHE A 154 52.55 -40.85 -44.66
CA PHE A 154 54.02 -40.84 -44.62
C PHE A 154 54.61 -41.92 -43.71
N VAL A 155 53.99 -42.18 -42.55
CA VAL A 155 54.45 -43.15 -41.54
C VAL A 155 53.90 -44.54 -41.84
N GLY A 156 52.67 -44.63 -42.33
CA GLY A 156 52.04 -45.89 -42.70
C GLY A 156 52.66 -46.54 -43.94
N GLY A 157 53.23 -45.75 -44.83
CA GLY A 157 54.03 -46.23 -45.95
C GLY A 157 55.50 -45.94 -45.69
N THR A 158 56.31 -46.95 -45.37
CA THR A 158 57.78 -46.83 -45.35
C THR A 158 58.33 -46.64 -46.78
N ALA A 159 57.99 -45.50 -47.39
CA ALA A 159 58.16 -45.11 -48.79
C ALA A 159 57.55 -46.08 -49.81
N PRO A 160 56.22 -46.04 -50.07
CA PRO A 160 55.74 -46.53 -51.34
C PRO A 160 56.21 -45.53 -52.39
N SER A 161 57.02 -45.99 -53.34
CA SER A 161 57.11 -45.26 -54.60
C SER A 161 55.68 -45.13 -55.16
N LEU A 162 55.34 -44.06 -55.90
CA LEU A 162 54.03 -43.94 -56.56
C LEU A 162 53.65 -45.18 -57.41
N GLN A 163 54.60 -46.09 -57.66
CA GLN A 163 54.40 -47.38 -58.31
C GLN A 163 53.72 -48.45 -57.42
N ASP A 164 53.77 -48.40 -56.08
CA ASP A 164 53.11 -49.42 -55.25
C ASP A 164 51.58 -49.30 -55.26
N PHE A 165 51.06 -48.08 -55.45
CA PHE A 165 49.62 -47.84 -55.60
C PHE A 165 49.07 -48.36 -56.93
N THR A 166 49.90 -48.53 -57.96
CA THR A 166 49.48 -49.14 -59.23
C THR A 166 49.52 -50.68 -59.18
N VAL A 167 50.36 -51.27 -58.31
CA VAL A 167 50.49 -52.72 -58.13
C VAL A 167 49.45 -53.28 -57.13
N HIS A 168 49.12 -52.54 -56.06
CA HIS A 168 48.14 -52.94 -55.04
C HIS A 168 47.04 -51.87 -54.82
N PRO A 169 46.09 -51.72 -55.75
CA PRO A 169 45.07 -50.66 -55.71
C PRO A 169 44.15 -50.70 -54.48
N GLN A 170 43.97 -51.86 -53.85
CA GLN A 170 43.16 -52.01 -52.63
C GLN A 170 43.75 -51.25 -51.44
N VAL A 171 45.08 -51.27 -51.26
CA VAL A 171 45.76 -50.57 -50.16
C VAL A 171 45.64 -49.05 -50.32
N GLY A 172 45.69 -48.56 -51.57
CA GLY A 172 45.45 -47.15 -51.88
C GLY A 172 44.03 -46.69 -51.58
N LEU A 173 43.04 -47.51 -51.94
CA LEU A 173 41.64 -47.21 -51.67
C LEU A 173 41.33 -47.22 -50.18
N GLU A 174 41.88 -48.17 -49.41
CA GLU A 174 41.75 -48.19 -47.95
C GLU A 174 42.43 -46.99 -47.28
N ALA A 175 43.62 -46.60 -47.74
CA ALA A 175 44.32 -45.42 -47.22
C ALA A 175 43.52 -44.13 -47.50
N LEU A 176 42.99 -43.98 -48.71
CA LEU A 176 42.14 -42.84 -49.09
C LEU A 176 40.84 -42.83 -48.26
N GLY A 177 40.22 -44.00 -48.06
CA GLY A 177 39.02 -44.15 -47.22
C GLY A 177 39.27 -43.74 -45.76
N ARG A 178 40.44 -44.03 -45.20
CA ARG A 178 40.83 -43.62 -43.84
C ARG A 178 41.12 -42.13 -43.73
N VAL A 179 41.80 -41.54 -44.72
CA VAL A 179 42.00 -40.09 -44.80
C VAL A 179 40.66 -39.36 -44.89
N PHE A 180 39.75 -39.87 -45.72
CA PHE A 180 38.38 -39.37 -45.79
C PHE A 180 37.66 -39.52 -44.43
N LEU A 181 37.81 -40.66 -43.75
CA LEU A 181 37.21 -40.88 -42.43
C LEU A 181 37.78 -39.93 -41.36
N PHE A 182 39.08 -39.62 -41.37
CA PHE A 182 39.67 -38.61 -40.47
C PHE A 182 39.02 -37.24 -40.67
N LEU A 183 38.84 -36.83 -41.92
CA LEU A 183 38.18 -35.56 -42.25
C LEU A 183 36.71 -35.55 -41.82
N VAL A 184 35.97 -36.62 -42.07
CA VAL A 184 34.56 -36.75 -41.66
C VAL A 184 34.44 -36.69 -40.15
N VAL A 185 35.28 -37.43 -39.41
CA VAL A 185 35.27 -37.40 -37.94
C VAL A 185 35.60 -36.00 -37.41
N ALA A 186 36.59 -35.32 -38.00
CA ALA A 186 36.91 -33.93 -37.64
C ALA A 186 35.72 -32.99 -37.86
N LEU A 187 35.10 -33.06 -39.03
CA LEU A 187 33.97 -32.21 -39.39
C LEU A 187 32.78 -32.46 -38.45
N VAL A 188 32.40 -33.72 -38.24
CA VAL A 188 31.26 -34.09 -37.39
C VAL A 188 31.51 -33.69 -35.95
N THR A 189 32.66 -34.04 -35.38
CA THR A 189 32.96 -33.71 -33.97
C THR A 189 33.16 -32.22 -33.76
N GLY A 190 33.75 -31.51 -34.73
CA GLY A 190 33.90 -30.06 -34.69
C GLY A 190 32.56 -29.32 -34.78
N LEU A 191 31.68 -29.71 -35.71
CA LEU A 191 30.35 -29.10 -35.87
C LEU A 191 29.46 -29.34 -34.65
N ILE A 192 29.43 -30.58 -34.14
CA ILE A 192 28.70 -30.91 -32.90
C ILE A 192 29.23 -30.08 -31.73
N GLY A 193 30.56 -29.95 -31.62
CA GLY A 193 31.19 -29.13 -30.60
C GLY A 193 30.76 -27.66 -30.66
N GLU A 194 30.80 -27.05 -31.84
CA GLU A 194 30.40 -25.66 -32.05
C GLU A 194 28.92 -25.41 -31.73
N GLU A 195 28.02 -26.30 -32.18
CA GLU A 195 26.60 -26.15 -31.93
C GLU A 195 26.25 -26.30 -30.44
N LEU A 196 26.85 -27.28 -29.74
CA LEU A 196 26.69 -27.44 -28.29
C LEU A 196 27.16 -26.21 -27.50
N ILE A 197 28.27 -25.60 -27.92
CA ILE A 197 28.77 -24.37 -27.29
C ILE A 197 27.80 -23.20 -27.55
N ARG A 198 27.26 -23.10 -28.77
CA ARG A 198 26.29 -22.07 -29.14
C ARG A 198 25.00 -22.21 -28.33
N GLU A 199 24.41 -23.40 -28.26
CA GLU A 199 23.20 -23.66 -27.45
C GLU A 199 23.43 -23.34 -25.97
N ARG A 200 24.56 -23.77 -25.41
CA ARG A 200 24.90 -23.50 -24.01
C ARG A 200 25.04 -21.99 -23.73
N ARG A 201 25.66 -21.24 -24.63
CA ARG A 201 25.77 -19.77 -24.51
C ARG A 201 24.39 -19.11 -24.53
N LEU A 202 23.51 -19.57 -25.43
CA LEU A 202 22.15 -19.06 -25.51
C LEU A 202 21.35 -19.38 -24.24
N ALA A 203 21.48 -20.61 -23.71
CA ALA A 203 20.83 -21.02 -22.47
C ALA A 203 21.30 -20.19 -21.26
N ILE A 204 22.62 -19.95 -21.13
CA ILE A 204 23.17 -19.10 -20.05
C ILE A 204 22.64 -17.66 -20.19
N SER A 205 22.59 -17.11 -21.40
CA SER A 205 22.06 -15.77 -21.64
C SER A 205 20.58 -15.66 -21.25
N ARG A 206 19.76 -16.64 -21.65
CA ARG A 206 18.34 -16.71 -21.27
C ARG A 206 18.15 -16.82 -19.75
N ALA A 207 18.95 -17.65 -19.08
CA ALA A 207 18.89 -17.78 -17.63
C ALA A 207 19.26 -16.47 -16.93
N ALA A 208 20.31 -15.79 -17.36
CA ALA A 208 20.72 -14.50 -16.81
C ALA A 208 19.65 -13.40 -17.03
N GLN A 209 19.00 -13.40 -18.20
CA GLN A 209 17.87 -12.49 -18.48
C GLN A 209 16.67 -12.77 -17.57
N ALA A 210 16.31 -14.03 -17.38
CA ALA A 210 15.21 -14.42 -16.50
C ALA A 210 15.49 -14.04 -15.03
N GLU A 211 16.71 -14.25 -14.55
CA GLU A 211 17.12 -13.86 -13.21
C GLU A 211 17.06 -12.35 -12.99
N ALA A 212 17.54 -11.56 -13.96
CA ALA A 212 17.45 -10.10 -13.92
C ALA A 212 15.98 -9.62 -13.85
N LEU A 213 15.09 -10.23 -14.64
CA LEU A 213 13.66 -9.93 -14.60
C LEU A 213 13.02 -10.28 -13.27
N GLN A 214 13.37 -11.43 -12.68
CA GLN A 214 12.87 -11.84 -11.37
C GLN A 214 13.33 -10.89 -10.26
N GLN A 215 14.59 -10.47 -10.27
CA GLN A 215 15.12 -9.49 -9.31
C GLN A 215 14.40 -8.14 -9.43
N MET A 216 14.15 -7.66 -10.66
CA MET A 216 13.36 -6.44 -10.89
C MET A 216 11.93 -6.59 -10.38
N SER A 217 11.25 -7.70 -10.69
CA SER A 217 9.88 -7.95 -10.24
C SER A 217 9.76 -8.00 -8.72
N SER A 218 10.73 -8.60 -8.03
CA SER A 218 10.76 -8.66 -6.55
C SER A 218 10.95 -7.28 -5.92
N ALA A 219 11.77 -6.41 -6.52
CA ALA A 219 11.93 -5.04 -6.04
C ALA A 219 10.64 -4.21 -6.20
N LEU A 220 9.85 -4.47 -7.25
CA LEU A 220 8.59 -3.79 -7.52
C LEU A 220 7.44 -4.30 -6.63
N ALA A 221 7.49 -5.55 -6.16
CA ALA A 221 6.42 -6.19 -5.40
C ALA A 221 6.16 -5.59 -4.00
N TYR A 222 7.09 -4.81 -3.46
CA TYR A 222 6.97 -4.23 -2.11
C TYR A 222 6.29 -2.86 -2.07
N SER A 223 6.06 -2.23 -3.21
CA SER A 223 5.43 -0.91 -3.25
C SER A 223 3.90 -1.05 -3.36
N LEU A 224 3.19 -0.64 -2.30
CA LEU A 224 1.73 -0.58 -2.29
C LEU A 224 1.20 0.75 -2.87
N ASP A 225 2.02 1.80 -2.87
CA ASP A 225 1.68 3.10 -3.45
C ASP A 225 2.01 3.12 -4.95
N VAL A 226 1.03 3.52 -5.76
CA VAL A 226 1.14 3.66 -7.20
C VAL A 226 2.28 4.63 -7.58
N ASN A 227 2.44 5.73 -6.84
CA ASN A 227 3.44 6.75 -7.13
C ASN A 227 4.86 6.26 -6.86
N ASP A 228 5.08 5.61 -5.71
CA ASP A 228 6.37 5.02 -5.36
C ASP A 228 6.79 3.97 -6.39
N LEU A 229 5.85 3.13 -6.83
CA LEU A 229 6.09 2.14 -7.88
C LEU A 229 6.56 2.82 -9.17
N PHE A 230 5.88 3.89 -9.61
CA PHE A 230 6.23 4.61 -10.82
C PHE A 230 7.60 5.27 -10.74
N GLU A 231 7.95 5.87 -9.61
CA GLU A 231 9.27 6.43 -9.40
C GLU A 231 10.35 5.36 -9.49
N VAL A 232 10.15 4.21 -8.84
CA VAL A 232 11.11 3.10 -8.87
C VAL A 232 11.30 2.58 -10.30
N VAL A 233 10.21 2.32 -11.03
CA VAL A 233 10.26 1.84 -12.42
C VAL A 233 10.99 2.84 -13.30
N LEU A 234 10.63 4.13 -13.23
CA LEU A 234 11.25 5.18 -14.03
C LEU A 234 12.73 5.35 -13.70
N GLN A 235 13.10 5.35 -12.41
CA GLN A 235 14.50 5.46 -12.00
C GLN A 235 15.34 4.27 -12.51
N GLN A 236 14.80 3.06 -12.49
CA GLN A 236 15.51 1.90 -13.05
C GLN A 236 15.67 2.02 -14.56
N ALA A 237 14.62 2.41 -15.27
CA ALA A 237 14.65 2.62 -16.72
C ALA A 237 15.72 3.68 -17.10
N VAL A 238 15.77 4.79 -16.37
CA VAL A 238 16.80 5.83 -16.55
C VAL A 238 18.20 5.31 -16.19
N ARG A 239 18.37 4.50 -15.14
CA ARG A 239 19.70 3.93 -14.79
C ARG A 239 20.23 2.98 -15.85
N ILE A 240 19.36 2.13 -16.42
CA ILE A 240 19.70 1.16 -17.47
C ILE A 240 20.13 1.89 -18.75
N THR A 241 19.40 2.94 -19.12
CA THR A 241 19.59 3.65 -20.39
C THR A 241 20.54 4.84 -20.30
N ARG A 242 20.70 5.42 -19.11
CA ARG A 242 21.32 6.74 -18.86
C ARG A 242 20.66 7.86 -19.65
N ALA A 243 19.33 7.78 -19.83
CA ALA A 243 18.55 8.81 -20.47
C ALA A 243 18.73 10.18 -19.80
N GLU A 244 18.70 11.26 -20.59
CA GLU A 244 18.79 12.64 -20.09
C GLU A 244 17.45 13.09 -19.50
N SER A 245 16.34 12.58 -20.03
CA SER A 245 15.01 12.75 -19.47
C SER A 245 14.24 11.45 -19.56
N GLY A 246 13.33 11.25 -18.60
CA GLY A 246 12.38 10.16 -18.60
C GLY A 246 11.07 10.60 -17.97
N ALA A 247 9.97 10.07 -18.46
CA ALA A 247 8.65 10.31 -17.93
C ALA A 247 7.82 9.03 -17.92
N LEU A 248 6.97 8.89 -16.91
CA LEU A 248 5.97 7.84 -16.85
C LEU A 248 4.58 8.50 -16.85
N ILE A 249 3.75 8.07 -17.80
CA ILE A 249 2.43 8.64 -18.07
C ILE A 249 1.38 7.59 -17.76
N LEU A 250 0.41 7.93 -16.92
CA LEU A 250 -0.74 7.10 -16.60
C LEU A 250 -1.94 7.53 -17.45
N ASN A 251 -2.72 6.57 -17.94
CA ASN A 251 -4.00 6.82 -18.58
C ASN A 251 -5.14 6.56 -17.58
N THR A 252 -5.72 7.64 -17.07
CA THR A 252 -6.86 7.60 -16.15
C THR A 252 -8.13 7.98 -16.91
N GLY A 253 -8.87 6.98 -17.39
CA GLY A 253 -10.18 7.20 -18.03
C GLY A 253 -10.12 7.99 -19.34
N GLY A 254 -9.06 7.83 -20.13
CA GLY A 254 -8.86 8.55 -21.40
C GLY A 254 -8.11 9.87 -21.25
N ARG A 255 -7.74 10.27 -20.03
CA ARG A 255 -6.86 11.41 -19.78
C ARG A 255 -5.45 10.93 -19.44
N LEU A 256 -4.46 11.46 -20.14
CA LEU A 256 -3.05 11.22 -19.87
C LEU A 256 -2.59 12.14 -18.73
N GLN A 257 -2.04 11.55 -17.68
CA GLN A 257 -1.51 12.25 -16.51
C GLN A 257 -0.05 11.87 -16.30
N LEU A 258 0.81 12.87 -16.09
CA LEU A 258 2.21 12.63 -15.71
C LEU A 258 2.25 12.08 -14.29
N ALA A 259 2.72 10.84 -14.14
CA ALA A 259 2.76 10.13 -12.86
C ALA A 259 4.16 10.16 -12.22
N ALA A 260 5.21 10.06 -13.01
CA ALA A 260 6.58 10.24 -12.53
C ALA A 260 7.45 10.93 -13.59
N TYR A 261 8.47 11.65 -13.15
CA TYR A 261 9.35 12.39 -14.04
C TYR A 261 10.81 12.41 -13.54
N HIS A 262 11.74 12.30 -14.48
CA HIS A 262 13.17 12.45 -14.28
C HIS A 262 13.77 13.36 -15.36
N GLY A 263 14.63 14.30 -14.98
CA GLY A 263 15.32 15.17 -15.92
C GLY A 263 16.70 15.57 -15.42
N ARG A 264 17.66 15.62 -16.33
CA ARG A 264 19.06 15.99 -16.07
C ARG A 264 19.45 17.21 -16.89
N GLY A 265 20.16 18.15 -16.28
CA GLY A 265 20.73 19.32 -16.98
C GLY A 265 19.71 20.37 -17.45
N GLY A 266 18.55 20.49 -16.78
CA GLY A 266 17.53 21.50 -17.10
C GLY A 266 16.67 21.21 -18.33
N ARG A 267 16.92 20.11 -19.05
CA ARG A 267 16.06 19.64 -20.15
C ARG A 267 14.82 18.95 -19.60
N SER A 268 13.65 19.27 -20.17
CA SER A 268 12.39 18.71 -19.70
C SER A 268 11.40 18.33 -20.79
N ASP A 269 10.96 17.07 -20.72
CA ASP A 269 9.85 16.55 -21.53
C ASP A 269 8.49 17.15 -21.09
N LYS A 270 8.37 17.76 -19.90
CA LYS A 270 7.09 18.25 -19.34
C LYS A 270 6.34 19.20 -20.29
N ALA A 271 7.05 20.08 -20.98
CA ALA A 271 6.44 21.08 -21.87
C ALA A 271 5.94 20.46 -23.19
N ALA A 272 6.64 19.45 -23.71
CA ALA A 272 6.19 18.70 -24.89
C ALA A 272 4.97 17.83 -24.55
N MET A 273 4.96 17.23 -23.35
CA MET A 273 3.87 16.38 -22.88
C MET A 273 2.57 17.14 -22.62
N ALA A 274 2.64 18.40 -22.18
CA ALA A 274 1.46 19.24 -21.97
C ALA A 274 0.71 19.59 -23.27
N LYS A 275 1.34 19.40 -24.44
CA LYS A 275 0.78 19.74 -25.75
C LYS A 275 0.36 18.52 -26.59
N GLY A 276 0.44 17.31 -26.02
CA GLY A 276 0.13 16.04 -26.70
C GLY A 276 1.34 15.48 -27.46
N ASP A 277 1.79 14.29 -27.07
CA ASP A 277 2.91 13.59 -27.72
C ASP A 277 2.36 12.41 -28.54
N ALA A 278 2.42 12.54 -29.87
CA ALA A 278 1.91 11.55 -30.81
C ALA A 278 2.59 10.18 -30.71
N LEU A 279 3.83 10.10 -30.20
CA LEU A 279 4.47 8.81 -29.95
C LEU A 279 3.82 8.08 -28.78
N ILE A 280 3.45 8.82 -27.73
CA ILE A 280 2.72 8.26 -26.60
C ILE A 280 1.35 7.78 -27.07
N GLU A 281 0.62 8.61 -27.82
CA GLU A 281 -0.71 8.25 -28.36
C GLU A 281 -0.63 6.99 -29.23
N ARG A 282 0.34 6.92 -30.14
CA ARG A 282 0.54 5.72 -30.97
C ARG A 282 0.81 4.47 -30.12
N VAL A 283 1.70 4.53 -29.12
CA VAL A 283 1.97 3.38 -28.24
C VAL A 283 0.74 3.02 -27.40
N MET A 284 -0.05 4.01 -26.98
CA MET A 284 -1.31 3.78 -26.26
C MET A 284 -2.34 3.05 -27.12
N GLU A 285 -2.40 3.35 -28.43
CA GLU A 285 -3.30 2.71 -29.39
C GLU A 285 -2.81 1.31 -29.84
N THR A 286 -1.54 1.17 -30.21
CA THR A 286 -1.01 -0.07 -30.77
C THR A 286 -0.57 -1.06 -29.71
N GLY A 287 -0.17 -0.58 -28.53
CA GLY A 287 0.48 -1.41 -27.50
C GLY A 287 1.89 -1.87 -27.88
N GLU A 288 2.49 -1.33 -28.93
CA GLU A 288 3.82 -1.70 -29.40
C GLU A 288 4.87 -0.69 -28.92
N ALA A 289 5.99 -1.19 -28.36
CA ALA A 289 7.09 -0.33 -27.94
C ALA A 289 7.82 0.27 -29.16
N ILE A 290 8.20 1.55 -29.05
CA ILE A 290 8.86 2.31 -30.11
C ILE A 290 10.29 2.64 -29.68
N HIS A 291 11.23 2.48 -30.61
CA HIS A 291 12.62 2.91 -30.46
C HIS A 291 13.04 3.74 -31.67
N ILE A 292 13.39 5.01 -31.42
CA ILE A 292 13.86 5.94 -32.46
C ILE A 292 15.34 6.23 -32.26
N LYS A 293 16.10 6.05 -33.34
CA LYS A 293 17.54 6.35 -33.44
C LYS A 293 17.75 7.40 -34.53
N GLY A 294 18.16 8.61 -34.16
CA GLY A 294 18.49 9.68 -35.10
C GLY A 294 17.30 10.48 -35.66
N ASP A 295 17.57 11.24 -36.73
CA ASP A 295 16.75 12.35 -37.25
C ASP A 295 15.37 11.96 -37.82
N ASN A 296 14.98 10.68 -37.76
CA ASN A 296 13.66 10.20 -38.15
C ASN A 296 12.61 10.42 -37.04
N HIS A 297 12.54 11.63 -36.49
CA HIS A 297 11.46 12.01 -35.58
C HIS A 297 10.25 12.47 -36.42
N PRO A 298 9.08 11.79 -36.37
CA PRO A 298 7.96 12.12 -37.26
C PRO A 298 7.27 13.47 -36.99
N TYR A 299 7.70 14.22 -35.98
CA TYR A 299 7.08 15.47 -35.56
C TYR A 299 8.15 16.53 -35.27
N HIS A 300 8.54 17.25 -36.32
CA HIS A 300 9.70 18.15 -36.33
C HIS A 300 9.38 19.63 -36.05
N GLU A 301 8.10 20.05 -35.92
CA GLU A 301 7.79 21.49 -36.12
C GLU A 301 6.85 22.22 -35.14
N LEU A 302 6.27 21.62 -34.10
CA LEU A 302 5.16 22.30 -33.37
C LEU A 302 5.48 23.00 -32.04
N LEU A 303 6.70 22.97 -31.49
CA LEU A 303 6.89 23.25 -30.05
C LEU A 303 7.98 24.24 -29.64
N GLY A 304 8.87 24.67 -30.53
CA GLY A 304 9.94 25.62 -30.18
C GLY A 304 11.00 25.08 -29.20
N ILE A 305 11.07 23.76 -29.02
CA ILE A 305 12.06 23.05 -28.19
C ILE A 305 12.83 22.11 -29.12
N GLN A 306 14.16 21.99 -28.95
CA GLN A 306 14.96 21.01 -29.69
C GLN A 306 14.45 19.59 -29.40
N PRO A 307 14.07 18.79 -30.42
CA PRO A 307 13.59 17.44 -30.21
C PRO A 307 14.72 16.51 -29.72
N PRO A 308 14.39 15.44 -28.99
CA PRO A 308 15.38 14.43 -28.63
C PRO A 308 15.87 13.68 -29.87
N LEU A 309 17.16 13.38 -29.91
CA LEU A 309 17.84 12.64 -30.98
C LEU A 309 17.68 11.11 -30.86
N SER A 310 17.30 10.62 -29.67
CA SER A 310 16.96 9.22 -29.45
C SER A 310 15.86 9.09 -28.41
N VAL A 311 14.89 8.21 -28.68
CA VAL A 311 13.69 8.04 -27.84
C VAL A 311 13.34 6.56 -27.71
N ILE A 312 13.01 6.13 -26.49
CA ILE A 312 12.31 4.87 -26.22
C ILE A 312 10.93 5.21 -25.66
N VAL A 313 9.89 4.58 -26.20
CA VAL A 313 8.54 4.61 -25.66
C VAL A 313 8.07 3.18 -25.43
N ALA A 314 7.82 2.80 -24.18
CA ALA A 314 7.46 1.44 -23.81
C ALA A 314 6.12 1.39 -23.05
N PRO A 315 5.18 0.51 -23.44
CA PRO A 315 3.87 0.39 -22.79
C PRO A 315 3.94 -0.45 -21.52
N ILE A 316 3.10 -0.11 -20.54
CA ILE A 316 2.78 -0.92 -19.36
C ILE A 316 1.33 -1.40 -19.51
N PRO A 317 1.10 -2.60 -20.05
CA PRO A 317 -0.24 -3.12 -20.27
C PRO A 317 -0.86 -3.65 -18.97
N VAL A 318 -2.13 -3.34 -18.72
CA VAL A 318 -2.93 -3.91 -17.63
C VAL A 318 -4.24 -4.44 -18.22
N GLN A 319 -4.49 -5.75 -18.05
CA GLN A 319 -5.73 -6.42 -18.50
C GLN A 319 -6.09 -6.14 -19.98
N GLY A 320 -5.09 -6.16 -20.87
CA GLY A 320 -5.30 -6.00 -22.31
C GLY A 320 -5.46 -4.55 -22.80
N ARG A 321 -5.23 -3.55 -21.95
CA ARG A 321 -5.14 -2.13 -22.32
C ARG A 321 -3.81 -1.53 -21.84
N VAL A 322 -3.27 -0.56 -22.57
CA VAL A 322 -2.10 0.20 -22.10
C VAL A 322 -2.56 1.13 -20.98
N ALA A 323 -2.15 0.82 -19.74
CA ALA A 323 -2.52 1.63 -18.58
C ALA A 323 -1.53 2.78 -18.37
N ALA A 324 -0.25 2.54 -18.65
CA ALA A 324 0.78 3.57 -18.56
C ALA A 324 1.83 3.41 -19.67
N VAL A 325 2.61 4.46 -19.90
CA VAL A 325 3.71 4.49 -20.87
C VAL A 325 4.95 5.09 -20.22
N ILE A 326 6.10 4.47 -20.47
CA ILE A 326 7.42 5.01 -20.12
C ILE A 326 8.01 5.65 -21.38
N ARG A 327 8.39 6.92 -21.28
CA ARG A 327 9.14 7.64 -22.31
C ARG A 327 10.53 7.95 -21.78
N LEU A 328 11.56 7.67 -22.57
CA LEU A 328 12.96 8.00 -22.28
C LEU A 328 13.56 8.74 -23.46
N SER A 329 14.30 9.80 -23.16
CA SER A 329 14.76 10.77 -24.15
C SER A 329 16.24 11.07 -23.96
N HIS A 330 16.95 11.20 -25.08
CA HIS A 330 18.33 11.66 -25.12
C HIS A 330 18.48 12.75 -26.19
N TYR A 331 19.01 13.91 -25.82
CA TYR A 331 19.05 15.08 -26.70
C TYR A 331 20.42 15.37 -27.28
N SER A 332 21.48 14.76 -26.75
CA SER A 332 22.87 15.06 -27.15
C SER A 332 23.48 14.05 -28.13
N GLN A 333 22.86 12.89 -28.33
CA GLN A 333 23.39 11.79 -29.13
C GLN A 333 22.27 11.07 -29.89
N SER A 334 22.42 10.96 -31.22
CA SER A 334 21.64 10.05 -32.05
C SER A 334 22.16 8.61 -31.84
N ASP A 335 21.25 7.65 -31.66
CA ASP A 335 21.58 6.26 -31.26
C ASP A 335 22.18 6.14 -29.84
N ALA A 336 21.65 6.91 -28.89
CA ALA A 336 22.05 6.84 -27.48
C ALA A 336 21.64 5.54 -26.79
N PHE A 337 20.60 4.86 -27.30
CA PHE A 337 20.07 3.63 -26.72
C PHE A 337 20.33 2.42 -27.63
N SER A 338 20.92 1.37 -27.07
CA SER A 338 21.11 0.10 -27.76
C SER A 338 19.83 -0.73 -27.83
N ASP A 339 19.76 -1.69 -28.76
CA ASP A 339 18.62 -2.61 -28.86
C ASP A 339 18.48 -3.50 -27.61
N GLN A 340 19.60 -3.80 -26.96
CA GLN A 340 19.60 -4.49 -25.67
C GLN A 340 18.94 -3.63 -24.57
N GLN A 341 19.24 -2.32 -24.52
CA GLN A 341 18.60 -1.40 -23.58
C GLN A 341 17.11 -1.23 -23.87
N PHE A 342 16.73 -1.13 -25.15
CA PHE A 342 15.32 -1.11 -25.56
C PHE A 342 14.57 -2.36 -25.08
N PHE A 343 15.14 -3.56 -25.31
CA PHE A 343 14.56 -4.81 -24.82
C PHE A 343 14.42 -4.84 -23.29
N LEU A 344 15.45 -4.41 -22.56
CA LEU A 344 15.42 -4.36 -21.09
C LEU A 344 14.37 -3.37 -20.56
N VAL A 345 14.21 -2.21 -21.18
CA VAL A 345 13.18 -1.23 -20.80
C VAL A 345 11.78 -1.78 -21.08
N ASN A 346 11.58 -2.41 -22.25
CA ASN A 346 10.29 -3.02 -22.57
C ASN A 346 9.95 -4.16 -21.60
N ALA A 347 10.94 -4.98 -21.24
CA ALA A 347 10.74 -6.06 -20.28
C ALA A 347 10.51 -5.55 -18.84
N LEU A 348 11.15 -4.43 -18.45
CA LEU A 348 10.87 -3.72 -17.20
C LEU A 348 9.45 -3.12 -17.18
N ALA A 349 9.00 -2.53 -18.29
CA ALA A 349 7.63 -2.04 -18.43
C ALA A 349 6.62 -3.19 -18.31
N GLY A 350 6.92 -4.32 -18.96
CA GLY A 350 6.14 -5.56 -18.83
C GLY A 350 6.07 -6.08 -17.39
N SER A 351 7.19 -6.12 -16.66
CA SER A 351 7.20 -6.59 -15.26
C SER A 351 6.48 -5.66 -14.29
N ALA A 352 6.38 -4.36 -14.60
CA ALA A 352 5.60 -3.39 -13.83
C ALA A 352 4.07 -3.57 -13.96
N SER A 353 3.60 -4.32 -14.97
CA SER A 353 2.17 -4.52 -15.26
C SER A 353 1.40 -5.13 -14.09
N GLY A 354 1.95 -6.18 -13.46
CA GLY A 354 1.32 -6.88 -12.33
C GLY A 354 1.21 -6.01 -11.07
N PRO A 355 2.34 -5.45 -10.58
CA PRO A 355 2.34 -4.49 -9.48
C PRO A 355 1.40 -3.30 -9.74
N LEU A 356 1.44 -2.70 -10.93
CA LEU A 356 0.57 -1.58 -11.28
C LEU A 356 -0.92 -1.97 -11.23
N ALA A 357 -1.27 -3.14 -11.78
CA ALA A 357 -2.64 -3.65 -11.71
C ALA A 357 -3.13 -3.82 -10.27
N ASN A 358 -2.25 -4.26 -9.37
CA ASN A 358 -2.57 -4.42 -7.95
C ASN A 358 -2.72 -3.07 -7.25
N SER A 359 -1.79 -2.12 -7.47
CA SER A 359 -1.84 -0.81 -6.84
C SER A 359 -3.08 -0.01 -7.31
N LEU A 360 -3.42 -0.04 -8.61
CA LEU A 360 -4.65 0.59 -9.13
C LEU A 360 -5.93 -0.05 -8.57
N ARG A 361 -5.95 -1.38 -8.39
CA ARG A 361 -7.08 -2.09 -7.76
C ARG A 361 -7.20 -1.71 -6.28
N TYR A 362 -6.08 -1.61 -5.57
CA TYR A 362 -6.05 -1.24 -4.17
C TYR A 362 -6.50 0.21 -3.98
N GLU A 363 -6.03 1.14 -4.81
CA GLU A 363 -6.44 2.54 -4.81
C GLU A 363 -7.95 2.66 -5.06
N ARG A 364 -8.49 1.95 -6.07
CA ARG A 364 -9.93 1.92 -6.33
C ARG A 364 -10.72 1.38 -5.14
N LYS A 365 -10.32 0.24 -4.58
CA LYS A 365 -10.97 -0.34 -3.39
C LYS A 365 -10.94 0.60 -2.20
N THR A 366 -9.81 1.28 -1.99
CA THR A 366 -9.66 2.25 -0.90
C THR A 366 -10.60 3.42 -1.12
N ARG A 367 -10.67 3.96 -2.34
CA ARG A 367 -11.59 5.05 -2.69
C ARG A 367 -13.05 4.65 -2.51
N GLU A 368 -13.46 3.48 -2.99
CA GLU A 368 -14.81 2.92 -2.78
C GLU A 368 -15.12 2.68 -1.29
N ALA A 369 -14.12 2.34 -0.47
CA ALA A 369 -14.30 2.13 0.96
C ALA A 369 -14.47 3.44 1.76
N ILE A 370 -13.90 4.56 1.29
CA ILE A 370 -13.89 5.85 2.02
C ILE A 370 -14.81 6.92 1.43
N THR A 371 -15.24 6.79 0.17
CA THR A 371 -16.12 7.76 -0.51
C THR A 371 -17.55 7.23 -0.71
N ASP A 372 -18.51 8.14 -0.81
CA ASP A 372 -19.88 7.87 -1.24
C ASP A 372 -19.94 7.74 -2.77
N GLY A 373 -20.57 6.67 -3.26
CA GLY A 373 -20.58 6.33 -4.69
C GLY A 373 -21.40 7.27 -5.57
N LEU A 374 -22.31 8.07 -4.98
CA LEU A 374 -23.14 9.01 -5.72
C LEU A 374 -22.45 10.38 -5.84
N THR A 375 -22.05 10.95 -4.71
CA THR A 375 -21.57 12.33 -4.60
C THR A 375 -20.05 12.47 -4.74
N GLY A 376 -19.29 11.38 -4.54
CA GLY A 376 -17.82 11.41 -4.52
C GLY A 376 -17.21 12.12 -3.31
N LEU A 377 -18.04 12.58 -2.36
CA LEU A 377 -17.63 13.04 -1.04
C LEU A 377 -17.18 11.85 -0.19
N LEU A 378 -16.59 12.12 0.98
CA LEU A 378 -16.32 11.04 1.94
C LEU A 378 -17.64 10.44 2.42
N ASN A 379 -17.62 9.16 2.79
CA ASN A 379 -18.80 8.52 3.37
C ASN A 379 -18.88 8.77 4.89
N HIS A 380 -20.06 8.53 5.44
CA HIS A 380 -20.34 8.68 6.88
C HIS A 380 -19.30 7.94 7.77
N ARG A 381 -18.85 6.75 7.37
CA ARG A 381 -17.88 5.94 8.14
C ARG A 381 -16.53 6.63 8.24
N GLU A 382 -16.00 7.13 7.12
CA GLU A 382 -14.72 7.85 7.10
C GLU A 382 -14.83 9.18 7.85
N PHE A 383 -15.94 9.91 7.71
CA PHE A 383 -16.18 11.12 8.50
C PHE A 383 -16.09 10.85 9.99
N ARG A 384 -16.78 9.82 10.48
CA ARG A 384 -16.79 9.47 11.90
C ARG A 384 -15.39 9.17 12.43
N HIS A 385 -14.62 8.38 11.67
CA HIS A 385 -13.23 8.10 12.00
C HIS A 385 -12.39 9.37 12.10
N ARG A 386 -12.56 10.31 11.17
CA ARG A 386 -11.82 11.59 11.15
C ARG A 386 -12.21 12.52 12.29
N LEU A 387 -13.49 12.54 12.67
CA LEU A 387 -13.98 13.30 13.82
C LEU A 387 -13.33 12.82 15.12
N ASP A 388 -13.25 11.51 15.35
CA ASP A 388 -12.60 10.94 16.54
C ASP A 388 -11.10 11.26 16.60
N LEU A 389 -10.42 11.25 15.43
CA LEU A 389 -9.02 11.67 15.32
C LEU A 389 -8.83 13.15 15.62
N GLU A 390 -9.74 14.01 15.14
CA GLU A 390 -9.67 15.46 15.37
C GLU A 390 -9.95 15.80 16.84
N PHE A 391 -10.92 15.15 17.47
CA PHE A 391 -11.13 15.27 18.91
C PHE A 391 -9.88 14.82 19.71
N SER A 392 -9.22 13.74 19.28
CA SER A 392 -7.95 13.30 19.88
C SER A 392 -6.80 14.28 19.66
N ARG A 393 -6.84 15.11 18.61
CA ARG A 393 -5.88 16.21 18.39
C ARG A 393 -6.19 17.39 19.31
N TYR A 394 -7.46 17.80 19.39
CA TYR A 394 -7.93 18.82 20.34
C TYR A 394 -7.49 18.48 21.76
N ARG A 395 -7.74 17.26 22.26
CA ARG A 395 -7.32 16.84 23.61
C ARG A 395 -5.82 16.99 23.88
N ARG A 396 -4.98 16.93 22.83
CA ARG A 396 -3.51 17.04 22.95
C ARG A 396 -3.00 18.47 22.80
N ARG A 397 -3.64 19.28 21.96
CA ARG A 397 -3.14 20.61 21.56
C ARG A 397 -3.99 21.78 22.03
N GLY A 398 -5.23 21.53 22.44
CA GLY A 398 -6.21 22.56 22.82
C GLY A 398 -6.74 23.38 21.64
N THR A 399 -6.47 22.99 20.39
CA THR A 399 -6.92 23.71 19.19
C THR A 399 -8.40 23.40 18.91
N PRO A 400 -9.28 24.41 18.82
CA PRO A 400 -10.71 24.19 18.61
C PRO A 400 -10.99 23.64 17.21
N PHE A 401 -12.09 22.91 17.07
CA PHE A 401 -12.61 22.47 15.78
C PHE A 401 -14.14 22.59 15.77
N SER A 402 -14.71 22.70 14.58
CA SER A 402 -16.15 22.84 14.40
C SER A 402 -16.69 21.79 13.43
N VAL A 403 -17.98 21.48 13.55
CA VAL A 403 -18.73 20.62 12.64
C VAL A 403 -19.93 21.40 12.12
N MET A 404 -20.16 21.32 10.81
CA MET A 404 -21.37 21.82 10.17
C MET A 404 -22.18 20.64 9.65
N LEU A 405 -23.45 20.55 10.05
CA LEU A 405 -24.41 19.62 9.47
C LEU A 405 -25.33 20.40 8.53
N ILE A 406 -25.44 19.94 7.29
CA ILE A 406 -26.09 20.62 6.18
C ILE A 406 -27.20 19.73 5.66
N ASP A 407 -28.39 20.29 5.51
CA ASP A 407 -29.55 19.61 4.92
C ASP A 407 -30.03 20.37 3.68
N LEU A 408 -30.40 19.61 2.64
CA LEU A 408 -31.03 20.17 1.45
C LEU A 408 -32.51 20.42 1.71
N ASP A 409 -32.90 21.69 1.82
CA ASP A 409 -34.27 22.06 2.11
C ASP A 409 -35.24 21.56 1.03
N HIS A 410 -36.36 20.97 1.47
CA HIS A 410 -37.43 20.46 0.61
C HIS A 410 -37.01 19.37 -0.39
N PHE A 411 -35.87 18.71 -0.21
CA PHE A 411 -35.34 17.69 -1.14
C PHE A 411 -36.32 16.55 -1.43
N LYS A 412 -37.09 16.10 -0.43
CA LYS A 412 -38.12 15.07 -0.64
C LYS A 412 -39.19 15.50 -1.65
N SER A 413 -39.68 16.74 -1.56
CA SER A 413 -40.68 17.29 -2.48
C SER A 413 -40.16 17.34 -3.92
N VAL A 414 -38.88 17.68 -4.07
CA VAL A 414 -38.17 17.68 -5.35
C VAL A 414 -38.08 16.27 -5.93
N ASN A 415 -37.71 15.28 -5.12
CA ASN A 415 -37.69 13.87 -5.52
C ASN A 415 -39.07 13.35 -5.94
N ASP A 416 -40.09 13.67 -5.15
CA ASP A 416 -41.46 13.24 -5.41
C ASP A 416 -42.02 13.87 -6.71
N SER A 417 -41.57 15.08 -7.05
CA SER A 417 -42.02 15.82 -8.23
C SER A 417 -41.24 15.49 -9.51
N MET A 418 -39.92 15.28 -9.41
CA MET A 418 -39.01 15.15 -10.56
C MET A 418 -38.34 13.78 -10.69
N GLY A 419 -38.59 12.88 -9.76
CA GLY A 419 -38.05 11.52 -9.73
C GLY A 419 -36.63 11.43 -9.17
N HIS A 420 -36.30 10.26 -8.63
CA HIS A 420 -35.03 10.02 -7.91
C HIS A 420 -33.77 10.27 -8.74
N HIS A 421 -33.79 9.97 -10.05
CA HIS A 421 -32.64 10.25 -10.92
C HIS A 421 -32.29 11.73 -10.99
N HIS A 422 -33.28 12.61 -10.89
CA HIS A 422 -33.07 14.05 -10.87
C HIS A 422 -32.55 14.51 -9.50
N GLY A 423 -33.06 13.93 -8.41
CA GLY A 423 -32.52 14.13 -7.08
C GLY A 423 -31.06 13.72 -6.93
N ASP A 424 -30.65 12.64 -7.59
CA ASP A 424 -29.26 12.19 -7.64
C ASP A 424 -28.32 13.24 -8.25
N GLU A 425 -28.74 13.91 -9.34
CA GLU A 425 -27.98 15.00 -9.96
C GLU A 425 -27.93 16.26 -9.09
N ILE A 426 -29.00 16.53 -8.32
CA ILE A 426 -29.04 17.60 -7.33
C ILE A 426 -28.06 17.32 -6.19
N LEU A 427 -28.03 16.08 -5.66
CA LEU A 427 -27.11 15.68 -4.60
C LEU A 427 -25.64 15.78 -5.04
N LYS A 428 -25.32 15.36 -6.27
CA LYS A 428 -23.98 15.56 -6.87
C LYS A 428 -23.60 17.04 -6.91
N SER A 429 -24.50 17.86 -7.45
CA SER A 429 -24.28 19.29 -7.61
C SER A 429 -24.13 20.02 -6.27
N ALA A 430 -24.92 19.62 -5.26
CA ALA A 430 -24.85 20.13 -3.90
C ALA A 430 -23.52 19.75 -3.23
N GLY A 431 -23.10 18.48 -3.32
CA GLY A 431 -21.81 18.03 -2.79
C GLY A 431 -20.63 18.76 -3.42
N ASP A 432 -20.67 18.95 -4.74
CA ASP A 432 -19.69 19.73 -5.49
C ASP A 432 -19.65 21.21 -5.06
N LEU A 433 -20.80 21.81 -4.78
CA LEU A 433 -20.89 23.18 -4.29
C LEU A 433 -20.28 23.30 -2.88
N VAL A 434 -20.66 22.41 -1.95
CA VAL A 434 -20.09 22.38 -0.60
C VAL A 434 -18.57 22.29 -0.68
N ARG A 435 -18.05 21.34 -1.47
CA ARG A 435 -16.61 21.12 -1.65
C ARG A 435 -15.86 22.35 -2.19
N ARG A 436 -16.47 23.12 -3.10
CA ARG A 436 -15.87 24.35 -3.64
C ARG A 436 -15.89 25.52 -2.66
N THR A 437 -16.79 25.48 -1.66
CA THR A 437 -16.92 26.53 -0.65
C THR A 437 -16.08 26.28 0.61
N THR A 438 -15.59 25.06 0.78
CA THR A 438 -14.70 24.63 1.86
C THR A 438 -13.21 24.78 1.50
N ARG A 439 -12.33 24.86 2.50
CA ARG A 439 -10.86 24.92 2.33
C ARG A 439 -10.28 23.52 2.09
N ASP A 440 -9.04 23.46 1.60
CA ASP A 440 -8.34 22.17 1.36
C ASP A 440 -8.18 21.31 2.62
N ASN A 441 -8.10 21.94 3.80
CA ASN A 441 -7.97 21.23 5.09
C ASN A 441 -9.32 20.84 5.70
N ASP A 442 -10.43 21.35 5.16
CA ASP A 442 -11.78 21.02 5.62
C ASP A 442 -12.19 19.68 5.01
N LEU A 443 -12.94 18.89 5.78
CA LEU A 443 -13.34 17.54 5.40
C LEU A 443 -14.84 17.52 5.09
N THR A 444 -15.21 17.10 3.88
CA THR A 444 -16.62 17.06 3.45
C THR A 444 -17.07 15.62 3.23
N ALA A 445 -18.22 15.27 3.79
CA ALA A 445 -18.76 13.92 3.73
C ALA A 445 -20.27 13.91 3.55
N ARG A 446 -20.80 12.88 2.89
CA ARG A 446 -22.23 12.59 2.90
C ARG A 446 -22.58 11.82 4.17
N TYR A 447 -23.44 12.41 4.99
CA TYR A 447 -23.81 11.88 6.30
C TYR A 447 -25.08 11.03 6.23
N GLY A 448 -26.06 11.49 5.46
CA GLY A 448 -27.37 10.86 5.30
C GLY A 448 -27.85 10.83 3.83
N GLY A 449 -29.16 10.63 3.63
CA GLY A 449 -29.76 10.61 2.29
C GLY A 449 -29.59 11.94 1.56
N ASP A 450 -29.89 13.01 2.25
CA ASP A 450 -29.88 14.42 1.82
C ASP A 450 -29.05 15.33 2.74
N GLU A 451 -28.26 14.71 3.63
CA GLU A 451 -27.44 15.40 4.61
C GLU A 451 -25.95 15.33 4.25
N ILE A 452 -25.29 16.49 4.31
CA ILE A 452 -23.85 16.65 4.12
C ILE A 452 -23.26 17.17 5.43
N VAL A 453 -22.11 16.66 5.82
CA VAL A 453 -21.38 17.11 7.01
C VAL A 453 -20.01 17.65 6.62
N VAL A 454 -19.59 18.71 7.30
CA VAL A 454 -18.27 19.32 7.13
C VAL A 454 -17.56 19.38 8.47
N LEU A 455 -16.36 18.79 8.54
CA LEU A 455 -15.44 18.96 9.64
C LEU A 455 -14.50 20.13 9.31
N LEU A 456 -14.40 21.08 10.23
CA LEU A 456 -13.57 22.28 10.13
C LEU A 456 -12.48 22.24 11.21
N PRO A 457 -11.29 21.67 10.92
CA PRO A 457 -10.16 21.70 11.85
C PRO A 457 -9.70 23.13 12.11
N ASP A 458 -9.10 23.37 13.28
CA ASP A 458 -8.51 24.65 13.67
C ASP A 458 -9.47 25.85 13.47
N THR A 459 -10.76 25.63 13.72
CA THR A 459 -11.82 26.59 13.43
C THR A 459 -12.71 26.78 14.66
N ASP A 460 -12.77 28.01 15.16
CA ASP A 460 -13.64 28.43 16.26
C ASP A 460 -15.08 28.71 15.78
N GLN A 461 -15.97 29.03 16.73
CA GLN A 461 -17.39 29.20 16.48
C GLN A 461 -17.72 30.36 15.53
N ASP A 462 -17.00 31.48 15.64
CA ASP A 462 -17.24 32.67 14.80
C ASP A 462 -16.79 32.43 13.36
N GLN A 463 -15.65 31.76 13.19
CA GLN A 463 -15.14 31.37 11.89
C GLN A 463 -16.04 30.31 11.22
N ALA A 464 -16.52 29.34 11.99
CA ALA A 464 -17.44 28.30 11.49
C ALA A 464 -18.78 28.91 11.07
N ARG A 465 -19.35 29.82 11.87
CA ARG A 465 -20.56 30.57 11.50
C ARG A 465 -20.36 31.36 10.21
N SER A 466 -19.25 32.09 10.10
CA SER A 466 -18.92 32.83 8.88
C SER A 466 -18.76 31.90 7.66
N ALA A 467 -18.27 30.67 7.85
CA ALA A 467 -18.21 29.68 6.78
C ALA A 467 -19.60 29.17 6.37
N ALA A 468 -20.47 28.88 7.34
CA ALA A 468 -21.84 28.46 7.10
C ALA A 468 -22.65 29.52 6.35
N GLU A 469 -22.59 30.78 6.79
CA GLU A 469 -23.29 31.91 6.14
C GLU A 469 -22.82 32.11 4.69
N ARG A 470 -21.51 31.98 4.43
CA ARG A 470 -20.97 32.02 3.06
C ARG A 470 -21.51 30.89 2.20
N MET A 471 -21.69 29.69 2.77
CA MET A 471 -22.21 28.52 2.06
C MET A 471 -23.69 28.69 1.72
N VAL A 472 -24.52 29.13 2.67
CA VAL A 472 -25.94 29.49 2.42
C VAL A 472 -26.02 30.56 1.31
N ALA A 473 -25.21 31.61 1.41
CA ALA A 473 -25.17 32.66 0.39
C ALA A 473 -24.64 32.16 -0.97
N ALA A 474 -23.81 31.12 -1.01
CA ALA A 474 -23.30 30.53 -2.25
C ALA A 474 -24.38 29.70 -2.94
N VAL A 475 -25.19 28.94 -2.20
CA VAL A 475 -26.35 28.20 -2.72
C VAL A 475 -27.40 29.18 -3.27
N ARG A 476 -27.71 30.25 -2.54
CA ARG A 476 -28.61 31.31 -3.02
C ARG A 476 -28.15 31.95 -4.34
N ARG A 477 -26.84 32.09 -4.53
CA ARG A 477 -26.25 32.72 -5.73
C ARG A 477 -26.06 31.76 -6.90
N ASN A 478 -25.69 30.52 -6.61
CA ASN A 478 -25.50 29.47 -7.61
C ASN A 478 -26.80 28.70 -7.76
N GLN A 479 -27.56 29.01 -8.81
CA GLN A 479 -28.63 28.12 -9.26
C GLN A 479 -28.01 26.75 -9.48
N ILE A 480 -28.33 25.77 -8.63
CA ILE A 480 -27.87 24.39 -8.82
C ILE A 480 -28.37 23.97 -10.21
N PRO A 481 -27.48 23.69 -11.18
CA PRO A 481 -27.83 23.68 -12.61
C PRO A 481 -28.94 22.69 -12.99
N ALA A 482 -29.19 21.71 -12.13
CA ALA A 482 -30.21 20.69 -12.33
C ALA A 482 -31.65 21.21 -12.08
N THR A 483 -31.87 22.31 -11.37
CA THR A 483 -33.23 22.67 -10.89
C THR A 483 -33.87 23.82 -11.68
N PRO A 484 -35.11 23.66 -12.22
CA PRO A 484 -35.90 24.77 -12.76
C PRO A 484 -36.46 25.72 -11.69
N ALA A 485 -36.36 25.37 -10.41
CA ALA A 485 -37.00 26.06 -9.29
C ALA A 485 -35.99 26.78 -8.39
N ARG A 486 -36.35 27.99 -7.96
CA ARG A 486 -35.61 28.85 -7.01
C ARG A 486 -35.64 28.35 -5.56
N ASP A 487 -35.97 27.07 -5.33
CA ASP A 487 -36.45 26.59 -4.03
C ASP A 487 -35.47 25.63 -3.32
N LEU A 488 -34.31 25.31 -3.90
CA LEU A 488 -33.32 24.47 -3.22
C LEU A 488 -32.33 25.35 -2.43
N THR A 489 -32.51 25.38 -1.12
CA THR A 489 -31.67 26.12 -0.16
C THR A 489 -30.99 25.15 0.81
N PHE A 490 -30.03 25.66 1.60
CA PHE A 490 -29.43 24.88 2.68
C PHE A 490 -29.88 25.43 4.03
N SER A 491 -30.26 24.52 4.91
CA SER A 491 -30.25 24.76 6.35
C SER A 491 -28.94 24.19 6.91
N ILE A 492 -28.23 24.98 7.74
CA ILE A 492 -26.93 24.57 8.29
C ILE A 492 -26.92 24.74 9.81
N GLY A 493 -26.57 23.67 10.53
CA GLY A 493 -26.31 23.70 11.97
C GLY A 493 -24.83 23.63 12.28
N VAL A 494 -24.35 24.49 13.18
CA VAL A 494 -22.93 24.56 13.58
C VAL A 494 -22.75 24.18 15.04
N GLY A 495 -21.87 23.21 15.30
CA GLY A 495 -21.42 22.82 16.64
C GLY A 495 -19.89 22.95 16.77
N THR A 496 -19.41 23.48 17.89
CA THR A 496 -17.98 23.77 18.12
C THR A 496 -17.44 23.06 19.35
N CYS A 497 -16.24 22.46 19.27
CA CYS A 497 -15.48 22.00 20.43
C CYS A 497 -14.37 23.00 20.77
N PRO A 498 -14.22 23.44 22.03
CA PRO A 498 -15.00 23.04 23.22
C PRO A 498 -16.26 23.88 23.50
N GLY A 499 -16.55 24.93 22.74
CA GLY A 499 -17.57 25.92 23.12
C GLY A 499 -18.99 25.38 23.32
N ASP A 500 -19.36 24.35 22.57
CA ASP A 500 -20.68 23.73 22.57
C ASP A 500 -20.66 22.26 23.04
N ALA A 501 -19.48 21.67 23.23
CA ALA A 501 -19.33 20.23 23.44
C ALA A 501 -17.96 19.80 23.97
N SER A 502 -17.96 18.75 24.79
CA SER A 502 -16.77 18.17 25.43
C SER A 502 -16.33 16.82 24.84
N SER A 503 -17.10 16.26 23.89
CA SER A 503 -16.78 15.02 23.17
C SER A 503 -17.15 15.09 21.68
N ALA A 504 -16.62 14.16 20.87
CA ALA A 504 -16.91 14.06 19.44
C ALA A 504 -18.42 13.91 19.15
N ASP A 505 -19.12 13.06 19.92
CA ASP A 505 -20.57 12.85 19.81
C ASP A 505 -21.35 14.11 20.16
N GLU A 506 -20.92 14.81 21.20
CA GLU A 506 -21.61 16.01 21.66
C GLU A 506 -21.51 17.17 20.68
N VAL A 507 -20.39 17.28 19.94
CA VAL A 507 -20.22 18.31 18.90
C VAL A 507 -21.19 18.08 17.75
N LEU A 508 -21.33 16.81 17.33
CA LEU A 508 -22.24 16.44 16.26
C LEU A 508 -23.70 16.65 16.68
N MET A 509 -24.04 16.30 17.92
CA MET A 509 -25.36 16.55 18.49
C MET A 509 -25.67 18.04 18.59
N ALA A 510 -24.69 18.88 18.96
CA ALA A 510 -24.86 20.33 18.97
C ALA A 510 -25.10 20.90 17.57
N ALA A 511 -24.40 20.37 16.55
CA ALA A 511 -24.63 20.75 15.16
C ALA A 511 -26.04 20.33 14.68
N ASP A 512 -26.51 19.14 15.04
CA ASP A 512 -27.85 18.64 14.70
C ASP A 512 -28.97 19.51 15.33
N GLN A 513 -28.84 19.87 16.60
CA GLN A 513 -29.77 20.76 17.29
C GLN A 513 -29.84 22.15 16.63
N ALA A 514 -28.69 22.70 16.26
CA ALA A 514 -28.61 23.96 15.54
C ALA A 514 -29.26 23.86 14.15
N LEU A 515 -29.09 22.73 13.45
CA LEU A 515 -29.70 22.49 12.14
C LEU A 515 -31.22 22.43 12.25
N TYR A 516 -31.75 21.73 13.25
CA TYR A 516 -33.18 21.70 13.53
C TYR A 516 -33.76 23.12 13.71
N PHE A 517 -33.08 23.95 14.49
CA PHE A 517 -33.50 25.34 14.70
C PHE A 517 -33.44 26.19 13.42
N ALA A 518 -32.41 26.01 12.58
CA ALA A 518 -32.34 26.65 11.27
C ALA A 518 -33.55 26.28 10.38
N LYS A 519 -33.92 24.98 10.35
CA LYS A 519 -35.10 24.50 9.61
C LYS A 519 -36.40 25.10 10.13
N ARG A 520 -36.55 25.25 11.45
CA ARG A 520 -37.75 25.81 12.09
C ARG A 520 -37.84 27.34 11.94
N SER A 521 -36.69 28.02 11.90
CA SER A 521 -36.58 29.48 11.71
C SER A 521 -36.87 29.96 10.28
N GLY A 522 -37.47 29.10 9.45
CA GLY A 522 -37.85 29.42 8.08
C GLY A 522 -36.94 28.83 6.99
N ARG A 523 -35.96 27.98 7.35
CA ARG A 523 -34.97 27.37 6.44
C ARG A 523 -34.07 28.42 5.77
N ASP A 524 -33.23 27.99 4.82
CA ASP A 524 -32.35 28.88 4.05
C ASP A 524 -31.46 29.78 4.94
N CYS A 525 -30.99 29.22 6.05
CA CYS A 525 -30.20 29.93 7.03
C CYS A 525 -29.23 28.99 7.76
N SER A 526 -28.30 29.59 8.49
CA SER A 526 -27.40 28.86 9.39
C SER A 526 -27.66 29.27 10.83
N ALA A 527 -27.55 28.32 11.76
CA ALA A 527 -27.60 28.59 13.19
C ALA A 527 -26.43 27.90 13.91
N SER A 528 -26.01 28.47 15.03
CA SER A 528 -25.08 27.83 15.97
C SER A 528 -25.80 27.38 17.24
N ALA A 529 -25.26 26.37 17.92
CA ALA A 529 -25.76 25.93 19.22
C ALA A 529 -25.78 27.07 20.26
N SER A 530 -24.81 27.98 20.22
CA SER A 530 -24.81 29.16 21.11
C SER A 530 -25.89 30.19 20.81
N GLN A 531 -26.27 30.38 19.54
CA GLN A 531 -27.39 31.23 19.15
C GLN A 531 -28.72 30.64 19.62
N LEU A 532 -28.84 29.32 19.53
CA LEU A 532 -29.96 28.57 20.06
C LEU A 532 -30.10 28.78 21.57
N THR A 533 -29.03 28.59 22.34
CA THR A 533 -29.02 28.86 23.80
C THR A 533 -29.43 30.31 24.14
N ARG A 534 -28.92 31.32 23.42
CA ARG A 534 -29.28 32.74 23.68
C ARG A 534 -30.72 33.06 23.30
N SER A 535 -31.17 32.61 22.13
CA SER A 535 -32.56 32.83 21.70
C SER A 535 -33.56 32.19 22.66
N PHE A 536 -33.20 31.04 23.25
CA PHE A 536 -33.99 30.39 24.28
C PHE A 536 -34.00 31.13 25.62
N LEU A 537 -32.95 31.91 25.92
CA LEU A 537 -32.84 32.71 27.14
C LEU A 537 -33.59 34.03 27.10
N ASP A 538 -33.70 34.63 25.93
CA ASP A 538 -34.29 35.97 25.77
C ASP A 538 -35.83 35.96 25.86
N ASP A 539 -36.50 34.85 25.52
CA ASP A 539 -37.95 34.67 25.71
C ASP A 539 -38.32 33.29 26.30
N PRO A 540 -38.30 33.17 27.65
CA PRO A 540 -38.65 31.93 28.33
C PRO A 540 -40.09 31.46 28.05
N LYS A 541 -41.01 32.33 27.62
CA LYS A 541 -42.39 31.91 27.32
C LYS A 541 -42.50 31.20 25.97
N SER A 542 -41.63 31.51 25.00
CA SER A 542 -41.53 30.76 23.73
C SER A 542 -41.05 29.33 23.97
N LEU A 543 -40.15 29.14 24.95
CA LEU A 543 -39.61 27.84 25.39
C LEU A 543 -40.73 26.82 25.66
N LEU A 544 -41.77 27.20 26.41
CA LEU A 544 -42.87 26.30 26.80
C LEU A 544 -43.74 25.84 25.61
N ASN A 545 -43.96 26.72 24.64
CA ASN A 545 -44.74 26.38 23.44
C ASN A 545 -43.91 25.52 22.47
N GLU A 546 -42.59 25.75 22.40
CA GLU A 546 -41.68 24.98 21.53
C GLU A 546 -41.38 23.58 22.08
N ILE A 547 -41.29 23.45 23.41
CA ILE A 547 -41.18 22.17 24.12
C ILE A 547 -42.36 21.24 23.77
N ALA A 548 -43.58 21.79 23.70
CA ALA A 548 -44.80 21.03 23.43
C ALA A 548 -44.89 20.43 22.01
N GLU A 549 -44.06 20.88 21.07
CA GLU A 549 -44.10 20.47 19.67
C GLU A 549 -42.85 19.71 19.18
N SER A 550 -41.73 19.70 19.94
CA SER A 550 -40.39 19.47 19.35
C SER A 550 -39.67 18.15 19.69
N GLY A 551 -40.30 17.20 20.39
CA GLY A 551 -39.72 15.87 20.62
C GLY A 551 -38.41 15.85 21.46
N PRO A 552 -37.74 14.67 21.58
CA PRO A 552 -36.65 14.45 22.54
C PRO A 552 -35.38 15.28 22.32
N GLN A 553 -35.07 15.65 21.08
CA GLN A 553 -33.83 16.39 20.74
C GLN A 553 -33.82 17.82 21.31
N MET A 554 -35.00 18.43 21.46
CA MET A 554 -35.16 19.76 22.05
C MET A 554 -34.95 19.75 23.57
N VAL A 555 -35.40 18.68 24.24
CA VAL A 555 -35.19 18.48 25.68
C VAL A 555 -33.70 18.53 26.02
N VAL A 556 -32.88 17.85 25.22
CA VAL A 556 -31.42 17.84 25.39
C VAL A 556 -30.81 19.22 25.13
N ALA A 557 -31.33 19.97 24.14
CA ALA A 557 -30.83 21.30 23.80
C ALA A 557 -31.12 22.31 24.93
N ILE A 558 -32.31 22.21 25.52
CA ILE A 558 -32.75 23.03 26.65
C ILE A 558 -31.96 22.67 27.90
N ALA A 559 -31.83 21.39 28.23
CA ALA A 559 -31.04 20.94 29.38
C ALA A 559 -29.60 21.47 29.35
N ARG A 560 -28.97 21.48 28.17
CA ARG A 560 -27.64 22.09 27.98
C ARG A 560 -27.63 23.60 28.12
N ALA A 561 -28.65 24.28 27.59
CA ALA A 561 -28.81 25.71 27.78
C ALA A 561 -28.95 26.05 29.28
N MET A 562 -29.61 25.18 30.04
CA MET A 562 -29.82 25.30 31.49
C MET A 562 -28.56 25.00 32.30
N ASP A 563 -27.83 23.93 31.98
CA ASP A 563 -26.52 23.62 32.59
C ASP A 563 -25.55 24.82 32.45
N LYS A 564 -25.61 25.57 31.34
CA LYS A 564 -24.79 26.78 31.13
C LYS A 564 -25.19 27.99 31.99
N LEU A 565 -26.40 28.00 32.54
CA LEU A 565 -26.90 29.08 33.41
C LEU A 565 -26.67 28.79 34.89
N ASP A 566 -26.36 27.54 35.22
CA ASP A 566 -26.13 27.12 36.58
C ASP A 566 -24.68 27.39 37.04
N PRO A 567 -24.46 28.11 38.16
CA PRO A 567 -23.14 28.25 38.77
C PRO A 567 -22.46 26.92 39.14
N ALA A 568 -23.20 25.81 39.23
CA ALA A 568 -22.66 24.49 39.64
C ALA A 568 -21.85 23.75 38.56
N GLY A 569 -21.78 24.26 37.32
CA GLY A 569 -20.80 23.85 36.31
C GLY A 569 -21.31 22.94 35.19
N ASP A 570 -20.57 22.95 34.08
CA ASP A 570 -20.90 22.31 32.79
C ASP A 570 -21.21 20.79 32.94
N GLY A 571 -22.40 20.37 32.48
CA GLY A 571 -22.78 18.96 32.34
C GLY A 571 -23.40 18.26 33.57
N HIS A 572 -23.93 18.99 34.54
CA HIS A 572 -24.61 18.44 35.73
C HIS A 572 -25.77 17.50 35.36
N SER A 573 -26.73 18.00 34.57
CA SER A 573 -27.91 17.22 34.15
C SER A 573 -27.53 15.98 33.34
N SER A 574 -26.45 16.08 32.56
CA SER A 574 -25.92 14.95 31.76
C SER A 574 -25.34 13.83 32.65
N ARG A 575 -24.69 14.18 33.77
CA ARG A 575 -24.15 13.18 34.72
C ARG A 575 -25.26 12.49 35.50
N ILE A 576 -26.27 13.24 35.96
CA ILE A 576 -27.45 12.66 36.60
C ILE A 576 -28.15 11.69 35.65
N SER A 577 -28.37 12.11 34.40
CA SER A 577 -28.95 11.25 33.36
C SER A 577 -28.18 9.95 33.16
N PHE A 578 -26.84 10.00 33.16
CA PHE A 578 -26.00 8.82 33.02
C PHE A 578 -26.19 7.83 34.19
N PHE A 579 -26.17 8.33 35.43
CA PHE A 579 -26.34 7.47 36.61
C PHE A 579 -27.77 6.92 36.72
N ALA A 580 -28.78 7.73 36.43
CA ALA A 580 -30.17 7.30 36.43
C ALA A 580 -30.43 6.20 35.39
N GLU A 581 -29.89 6.35 34.16
CA GLU A 581 -29.98 5.30 33.14
C GLU A 581 -29.28 4.01 33.56
N ALA A 582 -28.08 4.12 34.14
CA ALA A 582 -27.33 2.96 34.63
C ALA A 582 -28.11 2.21 35.71
N LEU A 583 -28.77 2.93 36.62
CA LEU A 583 -29.63 2.36 37.67
C LEU A 583 -30.85 1.65 37.09
N VAL A 584 -31.54 2.25 36.12
CA VAL A 584 -32.69 1.61 35.43
C VAL A 584 -32.27 0.29 34.80
N LYS A 585 -31.14 0.26 34.10
CA LYS A 585 -30.59 -0.96 33.49
C LYS A 585 -30.19 -1.99 34.55
N LYS A 586 -29.55 -1.54 35.64
CA LYS A 586 -29.14 -2.41 36.76
C LYS A 586 -30.33 -3.09 37.45
N LEU A 587 -31.43 -2.37 37.57
CA LEU A 587 -32.69 -2.85 38.14
C LEU A 587 -33.53 -3.70 37.17
N GLY A 588 -33.01 -3.99 35.96
CA GLY A 588 -33.65 -4.86 34.98
C GLY A 588 -34.91 -4.28 34.33
N ARG A 589 -34.99 -2.95 34.23
CA ARG A 589 -36.15 -2.24 33.68
C ARG A 589 -36.06 -2.07 32.15
N PRO A 590 -37.20 -1.94 31.45
CA PRO A 590 -37.24 -1.82 29.99
C PRO A 590 -36.63 -0.50 29.49
N GLU A 591 -36.11 -0.50 28.24
CA GLU A 591 -35.44 0.67 27.62
C GLU A 591 -36.33 1.93 27.56
N GLY A 592 -37.65 1.76 27.46
CA GLY A 592 -38.59 2.89 27.51
C GLY A 592 -38.59 3.64 28.85
N GLU A 593 -38.37 2.94 29.97
CA GLU A 593 -38.21 3.57 31.28
C GLU A 593 -36.86 4.29 31.41
N ALA A 594 -35.82 3.80 30.72
CA ALA A 594 -34.53 4.47 30.66
C ALA A 594 -34.64 5.81 29.92
N GLU A 595 -35.39 5.85 28.83
CA GLU A 595 -35.65 7.09 28.09
C GLU A 595 -36.45 8.12 28.90
N LEU A 596 -37.44 7.66 29.66
CA LEU A 596 -38.22 8.49 30.57
C LEU A 596 -37.34 9.11 31.67
N VAL A 597 -36.50 8.31 32.34
CA VAL A 597 -35.64 8.83 33.42
C VAL A 597 -34.54 9.76 32.89
N ARG A 598 -33.99 9.49 31.68
CA ARG A 598 -33.04 10.40 31.01
C ARG A 598 -33.69 11.76 30.75
N SER A 599 -34.92 11.75 30.23
CA SER A 599 -35.67 12.97 29.97
C SER A 599 -35.99 13.73 31.26
N ALA A 600 -36.32 13.01 32.34
CA ALA A 600 -36.56 13.59 33.66
C ALA A 600 -35.29 14.24 34.24
N ALA A 601 -34.16 13.53 34.21
CA ALA A 601 -32.88 14.06 34.67
C ALA A 601 -32.44 15.33 33.92
N LEU A 602 -32.78 15.43 32.64
CA LEU A 602 -32.49 16.63 31.84
C LEU A 602 -33.44 17.81 32.13
N LEU A 603 -34.61 17.55 32.71
CA LEU A 603 -35.65 18.55 32.98
C LEU A 603 -35.83 18.85 34.47
N HIS A 604 -35.09 18.19 35.37
CA HIS A 604 -35.31 18.27 36.81
C HIS A 604 -35.07 19.66 37.42
N GLU A 605 -34.41 20.59 36.71
CA GLU A 605 -34.32 22.00 37.14
C GLU A 605 -34.98 22.97 36.15
N SER A 606 -35.78 22.48 35.20
CA SER A 606 -36.45 23.26 34.15
C SER A 606 -37.20 24.51 34.63
N GLY A 607 -37.78 24.48 35.84
CA GLY A 607 -38.46 25.60 36.47
C GLY A 607 -37.54 26.79 36.72
N ARG A 608 -36.24 26.55 36.95
CA ARG A 608 -35.32 27.61 37.38
C ARG A 608 -35.16 28.68 36.32
N ALA A 609 -34.98 28.27 35.07
CA ALA A 609 -34.80 29.17 33.93
C ALA A 609 -36.08 29.96 33.62
N LEU A 610 -37.26 29.37 33.83
CA LEU A 610 -38.55 29.99 33.54
C LEU A 610 -38.99 30.99 34.63
N PHE A 611 -38.59 30.77 35.88
CA PHE A 611 -38.97 31.59 37.03
C PHE A 611 -37.86 32.52 37.54
N ALA A 612 -36.65 32.45 36.96
CA ALA A 612 -35.51 33.34 37.30
C ALA A 612 -35.75 34.84 37.03
N GLY A 613 -36.84 35.22 36.37
CA GLY A 613 -37.28 36.61 36.21
C GLY A 613 -38.11 37.18 37.37
N GLY A 614 -38.41 36.39 38.41
CA GLY A 614 -39.27 36.79 39.54
C GLY A 614 -38.55 36.82 40.90
N ALA A 615 -38.96 37.74 41.77
CA ALA A 615 -38.42 37.98 43.13
C ALA A 615 -38.62 36.84 44.16
N HIS A 616 -38.80 35.59 43.71
CA HIS A 616 -39.12 34.42 44.54
C HIS A 616 -37.95 33.45 44.78
N LEU A 617 -36.77 33.69 44.21
CA LEU A 617 -35.65 32.74 44.25
C LEU A 617 -34.95 32.56 45.61
N ASP A 618 -35.28 33.35 46.65
CA ASP A 618 -34.33 33.54 47.76
C ASP A 618 -34.61 32.80 49.08
N ARG A 619 -35.62 31.91 49.22
CA ARG A 619 -35.79 31.17 50.49
C ARG A 619 -36.07 29.66 50.48
N ASN A 620 -36.67 29.07 49.44
CA ASN A 620 -37.09 27.64 49.48
C ASN A 620 -37.00 26.89 48.11
N TRP A 621 -36.10 27.28 47.20
CA TRP A 621 -35.98 26.67 45.86
C TRP A 621 -35.92 25.12 45.88
N GLN A 622 -35.10 24.55 46.76
CA GLN A 622 -34.91 23.10 46.86
C GLN A 622 -36.20 22.33 47.19
N THR A 623 -37.14 22.94 47.92
CA THR A 623 -38.43 22.33 48.25
C THR A 623 -39.51 22.61 47.21
N ASP A 624 -39.40 23.73 46.50
CA ASP A 624 -40.50 24.25 45.67
C ASP A 624 -40.33 23.91 44.18
N HIS A 625 -39.10 23.63 43.71
CA HIS A 625 -38.84 23.38 42.29
C HIS A 625 -39.57 22.16 41.69
N PRO A 626 -39.82 21.03 42.39
CA PRO A 626 -40.51 19.89 41.77
C PRO A 626 -41.90 20.26 41.23
N MET A 627 -42.60 21.18 41.90
CA MET A 627 -43.89 21.70 41.44
C MET A 627 -43.74 22.68 40.25
N MET A 628 -42.62 23.40 40.20
CA MET A 628 -42.30 24.28 39.07
C MET A 628 -41.97 23.46 37.83
N ASP A 629 -41.14 22.42 37.95
CA ASP A 629 -40.79 21.49 36.87
C ASP A 629 -42.02 20.74 36.34
N GLU A 630 -42.91 20.32 37.24
CA GLU A 630 -44.22 19.80 36.85
C GLU A 630 -45.01 20.80 35.98
N ASP A 631 -45.09 22.08 36.38
CA ASP A 631 -45.81 23.10 35.60
C ASP A 631 -45.18 23.30 34.22
N VAL A 632 -43.84 23.24 34.11
CA VAL A 632 -43.12 23.27 32.82
C VAL A 632 -43.52 22.10 31.94
N VAL A 633 -43.43 20.89 32.49
CA VAL A 633 -43.62 19.66 31.73
C VAL A 633 -45.09 19.41 31.38
N ARG A 634 -46.03 19.81 32.25
CA ARG A 634 -47.47 19.79 31.94
C ARG A 634 -47.83 20.74 30.81
N ARG A 635 -47.28 21.96 30.81
CA ARG A 635 -47.48 22.92 29.71
C ARG A 635 -46.83 22.44 28.43
N GLY A 636 -45.69 21.76 28.54
CA GLY A 636 -44.99 21.07 27.47
C GLY A 636 -45.67 19.80 26.94
N ARG A 637 -46.85 19.42 27.46
CA ARG A 637 -47.62 18.24 27.02
C ARG A 637 -46.82 16.93 26.95
N PHE A 638 -45.81 16.77 27.80
CA PHE A 638 -45.08 15.50 27.88
C PHE A 638 -45.95 14.39 28.49
N LEU A 639 -45.41 13.17 28.45
CA LEU A 639 -46.04 11.99 29.02
C LEU A 639 -46.38 12.21 30.51
N PRO A 640 -47.58 11.82 30.98
CA PRO A 640 -47.98 11.92 32.38
C PRO A 640 -46.97 11.28 33.35
N GLU A 641 -46.34 10.18 32.93
CA GLU A 641 -45.32 9.46 33.68
C GLU A 641 -44.09 10.34 33.96
N LEU A 642 -43.70 11.21 33.01
CA LEU A 642 -42.59 12.14 33.20
C LEU A 642 -42.90 13.20 34.27
N VAL A 643 -44.16 13.63 34.33
CA VAL A 643 -44.64 14.58 35.34
C VAL A 643 -44.56 13.98 36.74
N GLU A 644 -44.94 12.71 36.90
CA GLU A 644 -44.85 12.01 38.19
C GLU A 644 -43.40 11.86 38.65
N ILE A 645 -42.46 11.59 37.72
CA ILE A 645 -41.03 11.51 38.06
C ILE A 645 -40.53 12.84 38.62
N LEU A 646 -40.81 13.92 37.91
CA LEU A 646 -40.34 15.26 38.26
C LEU A 646 -41.04 15.84 39.49
N ARG A 647 -42.32 15.53 39.73
CA ARG A 647 -42.99 16.02 40.94
C ARG A 647 -42.43 15.35 42.20
N HIS A 648 -42.08 14.06 42.12
CA HIS A 648 -41.80 13.23 43.30
C HIS A 648 -40.34 12.89 43.53
N HIS A 649 -39.39 13.43 42.75
CA HIS A 649 -37.96 13.11 42.91
C HIS A 649 -37.34 13.61 44.23
N HIS A 650 -38.00 14.54 44.94
CA HIS A 650 -37.63 15.00 46.30
C HIS A 650 -38.44 14.31 47.43
N GLU A 651 -39.22 13.28 47.12
CA GLU A 651 -39.87 12.46 48.15
C GLU A 651 -38.85 11.54 48.84
N ASN A 652 -38.90 11.48 50.17
CA ASN A 652 -38.06 10.58 50.95
C ASN A 652 -38.76 9.24 51.14
N TRP A 653 -37.99 8.15 51.15
CA TRP A 653 -38.53 6.81 51.38
C TRP A 653 -39.41 6.69 52.65
N ASP A 654 -39.05 7.38 53.72
CA ASP A 654 -39.76 7.44 55.00
C ASP A 654 -40.95 8.43 55.04
N GLY A 655 -41.19 9.15 53.95
CA GLY A 655 -42.23 10.19 53.82
C GLY A 655 -41.91 11.51 54.50
N GLY A 656 -40.64 11.76 54.82
CA GLY A 656 -40.15 13.06 55.27
C GLY A 656 -39.86 14.06 54.14
N GLY A 657 -40.09 13.67 52.87
CA GLY A 657 -39.82 14.48 51.69
C GLY A 657 -41.01 15.34 51.26
N SER A 658 -40.86 16.00 50.11
CA SER A 658 -41.82 16.95 49.55
C SER A 658 -41.99 16.70 48.05
N PRO A 659 -43.13 17.06 47.42
CA PRO A 659 -44.21 17.93 47.92
C PRO A 659 -45.40 17.23 48.60
N ASP A 660 -45.60 15.93 48.40
CA ASP A 660 -46.81 15.19 48.80
C ASP A 660 -46.61 14.29 50.04
N GLY A 661 -45.36 14.04 50.45
CA GLY A 661 -45.03 13.23 51.63
C GLY A 661 -45.30 11.74 51.43
N LEU A 662 -45.08 11.26 50.21
CA LEU A 662 -45.31 9.86 49.82
C LEU A 662 -44.32 8.93 50.51
N ARG A 663 -44.71 7.65 50.73
CA ARG A 663 -43.92 6.68 51.50
C ARG A 663 -43.63 5.42 50.71
N GLY A 664 -42.38 4.97 50.78
CA GLY A 664 -41.95 3.69 50.24
C GLY A 664 -42.31 3.52 48.76
N HIS A 665 -43.15 2.52 48.47
CA HIS A 665 -43.56 2.18 47.11
C HIS A 665 -44.64 3.09 46.53
N ASP A 666 -45.24 3.99 47.33
CA ASP A 666 -46.16 5.01 46.82
C ASP A 666 -45.40 6.08 46.00
N ILE A 667 -44.08 6.18 46.17
CA ILE A 667 -43.21 7.01 45.34
C ILE A 667 -42.91 6.27 44.02
N PRO A 668 -43.13 6.89 42.84
CA PRO A 668 -42.78 6.30 41.55
C PRO A 668 -41.33 5.81 41.54
N LEU A 669 -41.08 4.60 40.99
CA LEU A 669 -39.73 4.02 41.02
C LEU A 669 -38.71 4.89 40.31
N LEU A 670 -39.07 5.47 39.16
CA LEU A 670 -38.18 6.32 38.39
C LEU A 670 -37.89 7.65 39.11
N ALA A 671 -38.80 8.14 39.96
CA ALA A 671 -38.54 9.29 40.85
C ALA A 671 -37.51 8.94 41.94
N ARG A 672 -37.63 7.75 42.55
CA ARG A 672 -36.65 7.23 43.52
C ARG A 672 -35.27 7.05 42.89
N ILE A 673 -35.21 6.57 41.65
CA ILE A 673 -33.97 6.44 40.87
C ILE A 673 -33.34 7.81 40.61
N LEU A 674 -34.15 8.79 40.17
CA LEU A 674 -33.68 10.14 39.89
C LEU A 674 -33.12 10.81 41.16
N GLY A 675 -33.84 10.76 42.28
CA GLY A 675 -33.39 11.35 43.55
C GLY A 675 -32.08 10.73 44.08
N VAL A 676 -31.88 9.42 43.93
CA VAL A 676 -30.60 8.78 44.29
C VAL A 676 -29.46 9.20 43.34
N ALA A 677 -29.74 9.30 42.04
CA ALA A 677 -28.74 9.73 41.05
C ALA A 677 -28.31 11.18 41.27
N GLU A 678 -29.25 12.07 41.58
CA GLU A 678 -29.00 13.48 41.91
C GLU A 678 -28.20 13.62 43.21
N ALA A 679 -28.62 12.94 44.28
CA ALA A 679 -27.90 12.96 45.56
C ALA A 679 -26.46 12.43 45.41
N PHE A 680 -26.26 11.37 44.62
CA PHE A 680 -24.94 10.85 44.30
C PHE A 680 -24.07 11.88 43.55
N GLU A 681 -24.63 12.51 42.51
CA GLU A 681 -23.92 13.54 41.74
C GLU A 681 -23.52 14.71 42.65
N ALA A 682 -24.46 15.22 43.45
CA ALA A 682 -24.21 16.33 44.37
C ALA A 682 -23.08 16.02 45.37
N MET A 683 -23.09 14.82 45.98
CA MET A 683 -22.03 14.39 46.90
C MET A 683 -20.67 14.33 46.21
N THR A 684 -20.61 13.78 45.00
CA THR A 684 -19.35 13.66 44.24
C THR A 684 -18.85 15.02 43.74
N ARG A 685 -19.76 15.94 43.41
CA ARG A 685 -19.44 17.34 43.05
C ARG A 685 -18.88 18.12 44.22
N ASP A 686 -19.40 17.89 45.43
CA ASP A 686 -18.90 18.49 46.68
C ASP A 686 -17.60 17.83 47.20
N GLY A 687 -17.00 16.94 46.39
CA GLY A 687 -15.66 16.39 46.61
C GLY A 687 -15.61 15.03 47.30
N ALA A 688 -16.75 14.38 47.54
CA ALA A 688 -16.75 12.99 48.03
C ALA A 688 -16.24 12.05 46.94
N THR A 689 -15.44 11.06 47.33
CA THR A 689 -15.10 9.93 46.44
C THR A 689 -16.35 9.09 46.15
N LEU A 690 -16.32 8.30 45.07
CA LEU A 690 -17.45 7.43 44.71
C LEU A 690 -17.86 6.48 45.85
N LEU A 691 -16.87 5.95 46.59
CA LEU A 691 -17.11 5.08 47.74
C LEU A 691 -17.73 5.86 48.91
N GLU A 692 -17.21 7.05 49.23
CA GLU A 692 -17.78 7.90 50.29
C GLU A 692 -19.21 8.35 49.96
N ALA A 693 -19.52 8.61 48.69
CA ALA A 693 -20.87 8.94 48.25
C ALA A 693 -21.82 7.74 48.39
N VAL A 694 -21.38 6.52 48.06
CA VAL A 694 -22.16 5.29 48.31
C VAL A 694 -22.36 5.05 49.80
N ASP A 695 -21.33 5.24 50.64
CA ASP A 695 -21.44 5.06 52.08
C ASP A 695 -22.49 6.01 52.67
N ARG A 696 -22.48 7.29 52.27
CA ARG A 696 -23.49 8.28 52.67
C ARG A 696 -24.91 7.93 52.19
N LEU A 697 -25.06 7.45 50.95
CA LEU A 697 -26.36 6.96 50.47
C LEU A 697 -26.83 5.74 51.28
N THR A 698 -25.90 4.86 51.67
CA THR A 698 -26.18 3.66 52.48
C THR A 698 -26.62 4.03 53.89
N GLU A 699 -26.02 5.06 54.50
CA GLU A 699 -26.47 5.62 55.79
C GLU A 699 -27.90 6.19 55.72
N GLY A 700 -28.28 6.78 54.58
CA GLY A 700 -29.63 7.30 54.32
C GLY A 700 -30.63 6.26 53.80
N SER A 701 -30.22 5.00 53.66
CA SER A 701 -31.05 3.91 53.12
C SER A 701 -32.22 3.58 54.05
N GLY A 702 -33.44 3.56 53.50
CA GLY A 702 -34.67 3.33 54.26
C GLY A 702 -35.16 4.57 55.03
N GLY A 703 -34.42 5.68 54.97
CA GLY A 703 -34.83 7.01 55.43
C GLY A 703 -35.11 7.92 54.24
N ALA A 704 -34.07 8.61 53.75
CA ALA A 704 -34.17 9.47 52.57
C ALA A 704 -34.29 8.66 51.27
N TYR A 705 -33.58 7.53 51.16
CA TYR A 705 -33.42 6.81 49.89
C TYR A 705 -34.03 5.41 49.92
N ASP A 706 -34.51 4.94 48.77
CA ASP A 706 -35.00 3.57 48.59
C ASP A 706 -33.85 2.56 48.76
N PRO A 707 -33.94 1.59 49.69
CA PRO A 707 -32.90 0.59 49.91
C PRO A 707 -32.51 -0.19 48.66
N GLN A 708 -33.47 -0.51 47.78
CA GLN A 708 -33.22 -1.29 46.57
C GLN A 708 -32.43 -0.48 45.52
N VAL A 709 -32.71 0.82 45.43
CA VAL A 709 -32.02 1.72 44.49
C VAL A 709 -30.60 2.02 44.99
N VAL A 710 -30.43 2.21 46.31
CA VAL A 710 -29.10 2.39 46.92
C VAL A 710 -28.24 1.14 46.75
N GLU A 711 -28.81 -0.06 46.93
CA GLU A 711 -28.09 -1.32 46.67
C GLU A 711 -27.66 -1.44 45.19
N ALA A 712 -28.53 -1.04 44.26
CA ALA A 712 -28.19 -0.99 42.84
C ALA A 712 -27.06 0.01 42.53
N MET A 713 -27.06 1.18 43.17
CA MET A 713 -25.97 2.16 43.05
C MET A 713 -24.66 1.60 43.61
N ALA A 714 -24.70 0.99 44.80
CA ALA A 714 -23.56 0.35 45.42
C ALA A 714 -22.99 -0.77 44.54
N ALA A 715 -23.85 -1.56 43.89
CA ALA A 715 -23.43 -2.59 42.94
C ALA A 715 -22.81 -1.99 41.66
N LEU A 716 -23.35 -0.88 41.13
CA LEU A 716 -22.77 -0.17 39.98
C LEU A 716 -21.37 0.39 40.28
N VAL A 717 -21.18 0.93 41.49
CA VAL A 717 -19.88 1.44 41.96
C VAL A 717 -18.92 0.29 42.35
N GLY A 718 -19.44 -0.79 42.94
CA GLY A 718 -18.68 -1.98 43.35
C GLY A 718 -18.17 -2.85 42.20
N GLU A 719 -18.85 -2.82 41.05
CA GLU A 719 -18.33 -3.35 39.76
C GLU A 719 -17.21 -2.45 39.17
N GLY A 720 -16.80 -1.42 39.92
CA GLY A 720 -15.95 -0.29 39.56
C GLY A 720 -14.46 -0.52 39.42
N GLU A 721 -13.97 -1.75 39.19
CA GLU A 721 -12.71 -1.89 38.43
C GLU A 721 -12.89 -1.43 36.97
N ARG A 722 -14.13 -1.31 36.48
CA ARG A 722 -14.46 -0.79 35.14
C ARG A 722 -14.93 0.67 35.10
N LEU A 723 -15.45 1.24 36.19
CA LEU A 723 -15.87 2.66 36.23
C LEU A 723 -14.65 3.62 36.17
N ALA A 724 -13.50 3.19 36.68
CA ALA A 724 -12.20 3.85 36.53
C ALA A 724 -11.71 3.94 35.06
N ALA A 725 -12.26 3.12 34.16
CA ALA A 725 -12.02 3.22 32.71
C ALA A 725 -12.91 4.25 32.01
N ILE A 726 -14.04 4.64 32.64
CA ILE A 726 -15.02 5.59 32.09
C ILE A 726 -14.79 7.01 32.65
N LEU A 727 -14.44 7.17 33.93
CA LEU A 727 -14.23 8.47 34.58
C LEU A 727 -12.78 8.98 34.49
N ARG A 728 -12.12 8.87 33.32
CA ARG A 728 -10.85 9.57 33.09
C ARG A 728 -11.07 11.08 32.87
N THR A 729 -11.38 11.78 33.95
CA THR A 729 -11.09 13.21 34.13
C THR A 729 -10.45 13.35 35.52
N PRO A 730 -9.12 13.56 35.64
CA PRO A 730 -8.56 13.91 36.93
C PRO A 730 -9.02 15.34 37.31
N PRO A 731 -9.22 15.63 38.60
CA PRO A 731 -9.65 16.94 39.06
C PRO A 731 -8.60 18.01 38.75
N LEU A 732 -9.07 19.20 38.39
CA LEU A 732 -8.31 20.44 38.38
C LEU A 732 -7.65 20.66 39.75
N ARG A 733 -6.40 20.26 39.91
CA ARG A 733 -5.56 20.72 41.01
C ARG A 733 -5.13 22.16 40.72
N VAL A 734 -5.84 23.08 41.38
CA VAL A 734 -5.38 24.37 41.91
C VAL A 734 -3.89 24.66 41.62
N GLN A 735 -3.62 25.46 40.59
CA GLN A 735 -2.37 26.22 40.51
C GLN A 735 -2.51 27.44 41.42
N ARG A 736 -2.10 27.30 42.69
CA ARG A 736 -1.68 28.41 43.58
C ARG A 736 -1.09 27.82 44.86
N ALA A 737 0.21 27.51 44.83
CA ALA A 737 1.11 27.45 45.98
C ALA A 737 2.52 27.02 45.52
N LEU A 738 3.19 27.86 44.73
CA LEU A 738 4.65 27.86 44.62
C LEU A 738 5.13 29.32 44.51
N GLU A 739 4.87 30.09 45.56
CA GLU A 739 5.77 31.20 45.93
C GLU A 739 6.77 30.65 46.96
N PRO A 740 8.09 30.70 46.72
CA PRO A 740 9.06 30.54 47.78
C PRO A 740 9.20 31.87 48.53
N ALA A 741 8.44 32.05 49.61
CA ALA A 741 8.79 33.03 50.64
C ALA A 741 9.93 32.46 51.50
N ALA A 742 11.16 32.63 51.03
CA ALA A 742 12.36 32.52 51.86
C ALA A 742 13.45 33.45 51.33
N LYS A 743 13.28 34.75 51.56
CA LYS A 743 14.34 35.70 51.92
C LYS A 743 13.73 36.82 52.78
N SER A 744 14.33 36.97 53.96
CA SER A 744 14.07 37.90 55.09
C SER A 744 12.77 37.74 55.84
#